data_AF-A0A268P5Z4-F1
#
_entry.id   AF-A0A268P5Z4-F1
#
_cell.length_a   1.000
_cell.length_b   1.000
_cell.length_c   1.000
_cell.angle_alpha   90.00
_cell.angle_beta   90.00
_cell.angle_gamma   90.00
#
_symmetry.space_group_name_H-M   'P 1'
#
loop_
_entity.id
_entity.type
_entity.pdbx_description
1 polymer ?
#
loop_
_entity_poly.entity_id
_entity_poly.type
_entity_poly.pdbx_seq_one_letter_code
_entity_poly.pdbx_strand_id
1 'polypeptide(L)'
;MTEIYIFSRHDELLASLSEDTGLIQARFREELNQLPDQPFSFTVDAGAEEAEHVIEENQVVFRDKEGELRLYVIKEVEDVGGDVSETTALCEPAFMELKEHVVVDRRFVDQTAQRALDAALEGTRWTGRVEIELGQATTNFYYITSVDAIWKIMNVWGGEFKDVVEFDGNRITSRRIRILARRGVDDGKRFEIGHNTEEIQRTVLSYPFTALYGRGASLPIEDEDGEHTGGYTRYIDFGDVVWRKANGDPVDKPKGQKWVGDPEALQKYGREHDGKLLHREGIYENGDYEDPAELLKATWEQLQKVKKPEVTYRLSVHLLESLAGYEHEKVSLGDTARAIDRNFSRPIEIQARVIAIEYDLLDIEGTATVEMGQFLSVYEYDDRLDKVVREVNDNKRKWDTGGGPIGPDKYPDIIPSVPVNVEALGGFRNVYVHWTFNINEVYVAAYELYASEVKDFIPSPETMVYRGPLNGFDFQGETNKQYYFRVRAINYHGRASDYSAEVTALTQRVISDDILFGEDLAAKLRELSKEAKIIADGTIDLDQLEESAREQLKQDAKRYTDQEIQHVSNAINQELADKAGLEYVDGRFQFTDGKLAELDSIADDLQREVGDINGTVSGIATNIDEINGELSATATRLTNIDDTLSAQEADIRANAEAISARVTVDEFNTKTGELTSKVGGLELTASALRADFGELSKTVDGVTEKQASLETSINGLKADVSSVETRVDKNTGDITRVTSRTSQLELRADQFSTSITELRSDFDNLEIGGRNMLTDTSKDFRTYDRTSTWGDWTHNSSATDIPVKPGETYTARIYLRAHEGNQKNVCIMVRTHTEDGVNTRTDFWGNWVAPGEEGYSTVTLTVPAGRTRLTVYAIRFSSNESTRSIVDYKELKLEKGSMPTDWTPAPEDIEDRVTSAETRIEQTAREISLVASETSVLGGRMTQAESRLSVQADQ
;
A
#
# COMPACT_ATOMS: atom_id res chain seq x y z
N MET A 1 -20.63 -29.00 22.40
CA MET A 1 -21.30 -28.51 21.19
C MET A 1 -21.24 -27.01 21.28
N THR A 2 -20.53 -26.38 20.35
CA THR A 2 -20.38 -24.93 20.33
C THR A 2 -21.67 -24.33 19.81
N GLU A 3 -22.14 -23.28 20.48
CA GLU A 3 -23.40 -22.61 20.19
C GLU A 3 -23.12 -21.11 20.08
N ILE A 4 -23.59 -20.49 18.99
CA ILE A 4 -23.57 -19.05 18.79
C ILE A 4 -25.01 -18.54 18.76
N TYR A 5 -25.24 -17.37 19.33
CA TYR A 5 -26.58 -16.81 19.49
C TYR A 5 -26.75 -15.59 18.61
N ILE A 6 -27.80 -15.56 17.79
CA ILE A 6 -28.13 -14.42 16.94
C ILE A 6 -29.16 -13.56 17.66
N PHE A 7 -28.85 -12.28 17.80
CA PHE A 7 -29.70 -11.27 18.40
C PHE A 7 -30.09 -10.22 17.36
N SER A 8 -31.26 -9.61 17.53
CA SER A 8 -31.62 -8.42 16.78
C SER A 8 -30.74 -7.23 17.18
N ARG A 9 -30.77 -6.16 16.39
CA ARG A 9 -30.18 -4.85 16.76
C ARG A 9 -30.70 -4.28 18.10
N HIS A 10 -31.81 -4.81 18.62
CA HIS A 10 -32.46 -4.40 19.86
C HIS A 10 -32.18 -5.32 21.05
N ASP A 11 -31.18 -6.20 20.93
CA ASP A 11 -30.74 -7.14 21.97
C ASP A 11 -31.75 -8.26 22.28
N GLU A 12 -32.65 -8.56 21.35
CA GLU A 12 -33.62 -9.66 21.46
C GLU A 12 -33.05 -10.92 20.80
N LEU A 13 -33.06 -12.05 21.50
CA LEU A 13 -32.61 -13.33 20.93
C LEU A 13 -33.54 -13.75 19.79
N LEU A 14 -32.97 -14.02 18.62
CA LEU A 14 -33.68 -14.45 17.41
C LEU A 14 -33.46 -15.94 17.14
N ALA A 15 -32.20 -16.40 17.21
CA ALA A 15 -31.85 -17.78 16.90
C ALA A 15 -30.64 -18.28 17.70
N SER A 16 -30.50 -19.60 17.73
CA SER A 16 -29.33 -20.29 18.25
C SER A 16 -28.76 -21.22 17.19
N LEU A 17 -27.51 -21.00 16.83
CA LEU A 17 -26.81 -21.70 15.77
C LEU A 17 -25.78 -22.65 16.36
N SER A 18 -25.82 -23.90 15.91
CA SER A 18 -24.98 -25.03 16.29
C SER A 18 -24.87 -25.96 15.07
N GLU A 19 -24.00 -26.97 15.11
CA GLU A 19 -23.91 -27.97 14.03
C GLU A 19 -25.27 -28.62 13.72
N ASP A 20 -26.11 -28.85 14.75
CA ASP A 20 -27.45 -29.43 14.62
C ASP A 20 -28.47 -28.45 14.00
N THR A 21 -28.23 -27.15 14.09
CA THR A 21 -29.07 -26.07 13.54
C THR A 21 -28.42 -25.37 12.33
N GLY A 22 -27.47 -26.05 11.67
CA GLY A 22 -26.93 -25.63 10.38
C GLY A 22 -25.64 -24.79 10.45
N LEU A 23 -25.00 -24.60 11.60
CA LEU A 23 -23.68 -23.96 11.67
C LEU A 23 -22.60 -24.86 11.09
N ILE A 24 -21.90 -24.39 10.06
CA ILE A 24 -20.89 -25.16 9.31
C ILE A 24 -19.47 -24.81 9.77
N GLN A 25 -19.22 -23.52 10.05
CA GLN A 25 -17.91 -22.99 10.40
C GLN A 25 -18.07 -21.67 11.14
N ALA A 26 -17.22 -21.39 12.14
CA ALA A 26 -17.17 -20.09 12.78
C ALA A 26 -15.74 -19.70 13.16
N ARG A 27 -15.05 -18.99 12.26
CA ARG A 27 -13.65 -18.56 12.45
C ARG A 27 -13.57 -17.28 13.24
N PHE A 28 -12.82 -17.35 14.33
CA PHE A 28 -12.57 -16.24 15.23
C PHE A 28 -11.07 -15.98 15.37
N ARG A 29 -10.69 -14.72 15.19
CA ARG A 29 -9.33 -14.23 15.40
C ARG A 29 -9.34 -13.10 16.41
N GLU A 30 -8.43 -13.16 17.37
CA GLU A 30 -8.23 -12.09 18.35
C GLU A 30 -6.77 -11.65 18.34
N GLU A 31 -6.55 -10.33 18.34
CA GLU A 31 -5.23 -9.71 18.33
C GLU A 31 -5.03 -8.82 19.55
N LEU A 32 -3.79 -8.74 20.02
CA LEU A 32 -3.47 -7.99 21.22
C LEU A 32 -3.42 -6.48 20.94
N ASN A 33 -4.30 -5.72 21.60
CA ASN A 33 -4.35 -4.24 21.56
C ASN A 33 -4.58 -3.62 20.19
N GLN A 34 -5.19 -4.34 19.27
CA GLN A 34 -5.60 -3.83 17.96
C GLN A 34 -6.80 -4.60 17.44
N LEU A 35 -7.40 -4.07 16.36
CA LEU A 35 -8.43 -4.81 15.64
C LEU A 35 -7.78 -5.96 14.86
N PRO A 36 -8.40 -7.16 14.86
CA PRO A 36 -7.94 -8.26 14.03
C PRO A 36 -7.93 -7.87 12.55
N ASP A 37 -6.88 -8.28 11.83
CA ASP A 37 -6.76 -8.10 10.38
C ASP A 37 -7.75 -8.97 9.58
N GLN A 38 -8.28 -10.03 10.22
CA GLN A 38 -9.37 -10.86 9.71
C GLN A 38 -10.60 -10.72 10.60
N PRO A 39 -11.76 -10.33 10.04
CA PRO A 39 -13.00 -10.23 10.81
C PRO A 39 -13.47 -11.59 11.32
N PHE A 40 -14.30 -11.58 12.37
CA PHE A 40 -15.01 -12.79 12.76
C PHE A 40 -15.97 -13.19 11.63
N SER A 41 -15.94 -14.45 11.23
CA SER A 41 -16.79 -14.95 10.14
C SER A 41 -17.41 -16.27 10.50
N PHE A 42 -18.68 -16.48 10.16
CA PHE A 42 -19.32 -17.79 10.30
C PHE A 42 -20.18 -18.12 9.09
N THR A 43 -20.30 -19.41 8.81
CA THR A 43 -21.03 -19.96 7.67
C THR A 43 -22.12 -20.89 8.17
N VAL A 44 -23.31 -20.76 7.61
CA VAL A 44 -24.47 -21.60 7.91
C VAL A 44 -25.02 -22.24 6.64
N ASP A 45 -25.68 -23.39 6.79
CA ASP A 45 -26.55 -23.96 5.76
C ASP A 45 -27.71 -23.01 5.53
N ALA A 46 -27.80 -22.45 4.32
CA ALA A 46 -28.84 -21.48 3.96
C ALA A 46 -30.25 -22.10 3.93
N GLY A 47 -30.35 -23.44 3.96
CA GLY A 47 -31.62 -24.17 4.07
C GLY A 47 -32.12 -24.35 5.51
N ALA A 48 -31.32 -24.05 6.54
CA ALA A 48 -31.74 -24.12 7.94
C ALA A 48 -32.74 -22.99 8.27
N GLU A 49 -33.68 -23.26 9.18
CA GLU A 49 -34.70 -22.27 9.58
C GLU A 49 -34.04 -21.05 10.22
N GLU A 50 -33.03 -21.29 11.06
CA GLU A 50 -32.27 -20.28 11.78
C GLU A 50 -31.45 -19.34 10.87
N ALA A 51 -31.15 -19.75 9.63
CA ALA A 51 -30.40 -18.95 8.67
C ALA A 51 -31.15 -17.66 8.28
N GLU A 52 -32.48 -17.61 8.42
CA GLU A 52 -33.28 -16.40 8.13
C GLU A 52 -32.90 -15.19 9.00
N HIS A 53 -32.23 -15.44 10.13
CA HIS A 53 -31.79 -14.42 11.07
C HIS A 53 -30.33 -13.97 10.84
N VAL A 54 -29.60 -14.63 9.94
CA VAL A 54 -28.23 -14.25 9.53
C VAL A 54 -28.32 -13.13 8.50
N ILE A 55 -28.65 -11.94 8.99
CA ILE A 55 -28.83 -10.71 8.19
C ILE A 55 -27.96 -9.59 8.74
N GLU A 56 -27.70 -8.58 7.92
CA GLU A 56 -26.94 -7.40 8.33
C GLU A 56 -27.54 -6.71 9.56
N GLU A 57 -26.67 -6.12 10.38
CA GLU A 57 -26.97 -5.42 11.64
C GLU A 57 -27.54 -6.28 12.77
N ASN A 58 -27.80 -7.57 12.55
CA ASN A 58 -28.00 -8.50 13.65
C ASN A 58 -26.67 -8.77 14.37
N GLN A 59 -26.77 -9.15 15.64
CA GLN A 59 -25.64 -9.33 16.54
C GLN A 59 -25.39 -10.81 16.78
N VAL A 60 -24.13 -11.18 16.99
CA VAL A 60 -23.72 -12.55 17.30
C VAL A 60 -23.01 -12.59 18.63
N VAL A 61 -23.46 -13.46 19.53
CA VAL A 61 -22.82 -13.74 20.82
C VAL A 61 -22.28 -15.16 20.82
N PHE A 62 -21.02 -15.31 21.22
CA PHE A 62 -20.39 -16.62 21.37
C PHE A 62 -19.37 -16.59 22.52
N ARG A 63 -18.97 -17.78 22.99
CA ARG A 63 -17.89 -17.92 23.98
C ARG A 63 -16.56 -18.03 23.27
N ASP A 64 -15.60 -17.19 23.66
CA ASP A 64 -14.21 -17.37 23.28
C ASP A 64 -13.60 -18.59 23.99
N LYS A 65 -12.38 -18.95 23.60
CA LYS A 65 -11.62 -20.05 24.17
C LYS A 65 -11.40 -19.90 25.69
N GLU A 66 -11.41 -18.68 26.22
CA GLU A 66 -11.28 -18.41 27.65
C GLU A 66 -12.61 -18.53 28.40
N GLY A 67 -13.70 -18.82 27.69
CA GLY A 67 -15.06 -18.95 28.22
C GLY A 67 -15.78 -17.62 28.38
N GLU A 68 -15.14 -16.51 28.01
CA GLU A 68 -15.70 -15.17 28.06
C GLU A 68 -16.61 -14.93 26.86
N LEU A 69 -17.69 -14.19 27.07
CA LEU A 69 -18.66 -13.94 26.02
C LEU A 69 -18.25 -12.72 25.20
N ARG A 70 -18.26 -12.89 23.89
CA ARG A 70 -17.94 -11.87 22.90
C ARG A 70 -19.19 -11.48 22.13
N LEU A 71 -19.23 -10.23 21.67
CA LEU A 71 -20.34 -9.67 20.92
C LEU A 71 -19.82 -9.06 19.63
N TYR A 72 -20.40 -9.49 18.52
CA TYR A 72 -20.09 -9.06 17.17
C TYR A 72 -21.37 -8.61 16.46
N VAL A 73 -21.24 -7.80 15.42
CA VAL A 73 -22.33 -7.32 14.56
C VAL A 73 -22.09 -7.84 13.15
N ILE A 74 -23.09 -8.46 12.54
CA ILE A 74 -23.05 -8.89 11.14
C ILE A 74 -23.04 -7.63 10.28
N LYS A 75 -22.01 -7.47 9.45
CA LYS A 75 -21.86 -6.30 8.57
C LYS A 75 -22.02 -6.67 7.10
N GLU A 76 -21.57 -7.85 6.72
CA GLU A 76 -21.70 -8.35 5.35
C GLU A 76 -22.24 -9.78 5.39
N VAL A 77 -23.09 -10.10 4.42
CA VAL A 77 -23.65 -11.43 4.21
C VAL A 77 -23.42 -11.82 2.76
N GLU A 78 -22.84 -12.99 2.56
CA GLU A 78 -22.58 -13.58 1.25
C GLU A 78 -23.34 -14.90 1.11
N ASP A 79 -24.29 -14.93 0.18
CA ASP A 79 -25.06 -16.13 -0.16
C ASP A 79 -24.48 -16.80 -1.41
N VAL A 80 -24.07 -18.07 -1.27
CA VAL A 80 -23.54 -18.87 -2.38
C VAL A 80 -24.46 -20.05 -2.65
N GLY A 81 -25.03 -20.09 -3.86
CA GLY A 81 -25.90 -21.18 -4.31
C GLY A 81 -25.17 -22.26 -5.12
N GLY A 82 -25.43 -23.53 -4.80
CA GLY A 82 -24.87 -24.70 -5.48
C GLY A 82 -25.61 -26.00 -5.12
N ASP A 83 -24.91 -27.15 -5.16
CA ASP A 83 -25.45 -28.43 -4.68
C ASP A 83 -25.75 -28.39 -3.16
N VAL A 84 -25.04 -27.52 -2.43
CA VAL A 84 -25.34 -27.05 -1.07
C VAL A 84 -25.46 -25.52 -1.16
N SER A 85 -26.43 -24.94 -0.45
CA SER A 85 -26.57 -23.47 -0.37
C SER A 85 -26.04 -23.02 0.99
N GLU A 86 -25.15 -22.04 1.00
CA GLU A 86 -24.46 -21.58 2.20
C GLU A 86 -24.56 -20.06 2.30
N THR A 87 -24.73 -19.57 3.53
CA THR A 87 -24.69 -18.14 3.86
C THR A 87 -23.49 -17.89 4.77
N THR A 88 -22.58 -17.01 4.36
CA THR A 88 -21.42 -16.60 5.15
C THR A 88 -21.60 -15.16 5.63
N ALA A 89 -21.51 -14.96 6.94
CA ALA A 89 -21.57 -13.65 7.57
C ALA A 89 -20.18 -13.17 7.99
N LEU A 90 -19.79 -11.97 7.57
CA LEU A 90 -18.62 -11.25 8.08
C LEU A 90 -19.06 -10.24 9.12
N CYS A 91 -18.37 -10.27 10.27
CA CYS A 91 -18.80 -9.56 11.45
C CYS A 91 -17.70 -8.65 12.01
N GLU A 92 -18.13 -7.52 12.56
CA GLU A 92 -17.29 -6.56 13.25
C GLU A 92 -17.48 -6.65 14.78
N PRO A 93 -16.44 -6.48 15.61
CA PRO A 93 -16.60 -6.42 17.06
C PRO A 93 -17.59 -5.33 17.46
N ALA A 94 -18.55 -5.63 18.33
CA ALA A 94 -19.63 -4.70 18.63
C ALA A 94 -19.18 -3.41 19.33
N PHE A 95 -18.00 -3.40 19.97
CA PHE A 95 -17.44 -2.18 20.54
C PHE A 95 -17.11 -1.13 19.46
N MET A 96 -17.02 -1.52 18.18
CA MET A 96 -16.77 -0.58 17.08
C MET A 96 -17.87 0.47 16.90
N GLU A 97 -19.06 0.28 17.49
CA GLU A 97 -20.04 1.36 17.60
C GLU A 97 -19.50 2.60 18.34
N LEU A 98 -18.50 2.42 19.22
CA LEU A 98 -17.83 3.51 19.92
C LEU A 98 -17.03 4.40 18.95
N LYS A 99 -16.74 3.93 17.74
CA LYS A 99 -16.12 4.73 16.67
C LYS A 99 -17.11 5.78 16.12
N GLU A 100 -18.41 5.56 16.30
CA GLU A 100 -19.48 6.48 15.86
C GLU A 100 -19.82 7.54 16.93
N HIS A 101 -19.29 7.40 18.14
CA HIS A 101 -19.48 8.35 19.24
C HIS A 101 -18.29 9.31 19.36
N VAL A 102 -18.54 10.62 19.32
CA VAL A 102 -17.51 11.67 19.35
C VAL A 102 -17.37 12.27 20.74
N VAL A 103 -16.16 12.27 21.27
CA VAL A 103 -15.77 13.00 22.49
C VAL A 103 -15.20 14.36 22.10
N VAL A 104 -15.96 15.42 22.38
CA VAL A 104 -15.66 16.79 21.89
C VAL A 104 -14.47 17.43 22.59
N ASP A 105 -14.50 17.60 23.91
CA ASP A 105 -13.37 18.14 24.67
C ASP A 105 -13.37 17.63 26.10
N ARG A 106 -12.30 16.93 26.48
CA ARG A 106 -12.03 16.47 27.83
C ARG A 106 -10.54 16.64 28.13
N ARG A 107 -10.22 17.22 29.28
CA ARG A 107 -8.84 17.46 29.73
C ARG A 107 -8.60 16.71 31.02
N PHE A 108 -7.49 15.97 31.08
CA PHE A 108 -7.08 15.20 32.24
C PHE A 108 -5.69 15.66 32.62
N VAL A 109 -5.55 16.25 33.80
CA VAL A 109 -4.26 16.64 34.37
C VAL A 109 -4.04 15.78 35.61
N ASP A 110 -2.98 14.99 35.57
CA ASP A 110 -2.60 14.09 36.68
C ASP A 110 -3.77 13.21 37.17
N GLN A 111 -4.43 12.52 36.22
CA GLN A 111 -5.60 11.68 36.49
C GLN A 111 -5.31 10.20 36.22
N THR A 112 -6.19 9.33 36.73
CA THR A 112 -6.12 7.88 36.49
C THR A 112 -6.72 7.51 35.13
N ALA A 113 -6.28 6.38 34.57
CA ALA A 113 -6.85 5.79 33.36
C ALA A 113 -8.36 5.53 33.49
N GLN A 114 -8.86 5.14 34.68
CA GLN A 114 -10.29 4.91 34.91
C GLN A 114 -11.11 6.18 34.65
N ARG A 115 -10.66 7.33 35.16
CA ARG A 115 -11.38 8.59 34.96
C ARG A 115 -11.43 8.99 33.48
N ALA A 116 -10.35 8.72 32.74
CA ALA A 116 -10.30 8.95 31.32
C ALA A 116 -11.24 7.97 30.57
N LEU A 117 -11.27 6.69 30.95
CA LEU A 117 -12.15 5.68 30.36
C LEU A 117 -13.63 5.98 30.60
N ASP A 118 -14.00 6.40 31.82
CA ASP A 118 -15.37 6.81 32.14
C ASP A 118 -15.84 7.97 31.26
N ALA A 119 -14.96 8.96 31.06
CA ALA A 119 -15.24 10.10 30.20
C ALA A 119 -15.25 9.75 28.70
N ALA A 120 -14.49 8.73 28.28
CA ALA A 120 -14.52 8.23 26.91
C ALA A 120 -15.83 7.50 26.60
N LEU A 121 -16.43 6.83 27.59
CA LEU A 121 -17.66 6.03 27.42
C LEU A 121 -18.94 6.77 27.83
N GLU A 122 -18.82 8.00 28.35
CA GLU A 122 -19.96 8.82 28.76
C GLU A 122 -20.92 9.05 27.59
N GLY A 123 -22.21 8.76 27.80
CA GLY A 123 -23.24 8.88 26.76
C GLY A 123 -23.39 7.65 25.86
N THR A 124 -22.59 6.61 26.07
CA THR A 124 -22.68 5.34 25.32
C THR A 124 -23.39 4.25 26.14
N ARG A 125 -23.71 3.12 25.50
CA ARG A 125 -24.24 1.92 26.17
C ARG A 125 -23.15 0.98 26.71
N TRP A 126 -21.87 1.40 26.64
CA TRP A 126 -20.73 0.66 27.15
C TRP A 126 -20.32 1.16 28.53
N THR A 127 -19.78 0.26 29.34
CA THR A 127 -19.17 0.59 30.63
C THR A 127 -17.70 0.18 30.62
N GLY A 128 -16.88 0.85 31.41
CA GLY A 128 -15.43 0.66 31.40
C GLY A 128 -14.88 0.31 32.77
N ARG A 129 -13.89 -0.60 32.82
CA ARG A 129 -13.16 -0.91 34.04
C ARG A 129 -11.67 -1.09 33.77
N VAL A 130 -10.86 -0.30 34.44
CA VAL A 130 -9.42 -0.51 34.55
C VAL A 130 -9.19 -1.42 35.75
N GLU A 131 -8.68 -2.63 35.51
CA GLU A 131 -8.63 -3.67 36.55
C GLU A 131 -7.47 -3.50 37.53
N ILE A 132 -6.50 -2.64 37.19
CA ILE A 132 -5.35 -2.31 38.02
C ILE A 132 -5.07 -0.81 37.99
N GLU A 133 -4.41 -0.29 39.03
CA GLU A 133 -3.93 1.09 39.04
C GLU A 133 -2.71 1.24 38.11
N LEU A 134 -2.88 1.95 37.00
CA LEU A 134 -1.84 2.24 36.00
C LEU A 134 -1.10 3.57 36.26
N GLY A 135 -1.25 4.13 37.47
CA GLY A 135 -0.69 5.44 37.84
C GLY A 135 -1.49 6.63 37.32
N GLN A 136 -0.90 7.81 37.45
CA GLN A 136 -1.49 9.09 37.04
C GLN A 136 -0.74 9.65 35.83
N ALA A 137 -1.47 10.23 34.89
CA ALA A 137 -0.91 10.87 33.71
C ALA A 137 -1.79 12.03 33.23
N THR A 138 -1.25 12.83 32.32
CA THR A 138 -1.92 13.97 31.70
C THR A 138 -2.21 13.65 30.23
N THR A 139 -3.45 13.89 29.79
CA THR A 139 -3.86 13.74 28.39
C THR A 139 -5.09 14.59 28.09
N ASN A 140 -5.52 14.60 26.84
CA ASN A 140 -6.75 15.24 26.41
C ASN A 140 -7.45 14.45 25.31
N PHE A 141 -8.77 14.58 25.24
CA PHE A 141 -9.59 14.18 24.11
C PHE A 141 -10.12 15.44 23.47
N TYR A 142 -9.86 15.62 22.17
CA TYR A 142 -10.28 16.80 21.44
C TYR A 142 -10.80 16.38 20.07
N TYR A 143 -12.12 16.37 19.90
CA TYR A 143 -12.82 15.91 18.71
C TYR A 143 -12.30 14.55 18.19
N ILE A 144 -12.22 13.56 19.08
CA ILE A 144 -11.84 12.18 18.74
C ILE A 144 -12.99 11.21 19.06
N THR A 145 -13.01 10.04 18.44
CA THR A 145 -14.02 9.02 18.74
C THR A 145 -13.78 8.37 20.10
N SER A 146 -14.78 7.71 20.67
CA SER A 146 -14.59 6.95 21.93
C SER A 146 -13.58 5.81 21.77
N VAL A 147 -13.54 5.15 20.61
CA VAL A 147 -12.51 4.14 20.30
C VAL A 147 -11.12 4.75 20.29
N ASP A 148 -10.93 5.89 19.62
CA ASP A 148 -9.64 6.59 19.59
C ASP A 148 -9.22 7.08 20.97
N ALA A 149 -10.18 7.50 21.80
CA ALA A 149 -9.94 7.85 23.19
C ALA A 149 -9.45 6.64 23.99
N ILE A 150 -10.01 5.45 23.78
CA ILE A 150 -9.55 4.19 24.42
C ILE A 150 -8.13 3.84 23.97
N TRP A 151 -7.82 3.89 22.67
CA TRP A 151 -6.46 3.67 22.18
C TRP A 151 -5.48 4.71 22.74
N LYS A 152 -5.89 5.98 22.84
CA LYS A 152 -5.09 7.04 23.47
C LYS A 152 -4.86 6.78 24.95
N ILE A 153 -5.84 6.25 25.68
CA ILE A 153 -5.67 5.84 27.09
C ILE A 153 -4.59 4.75 27.18
N MET A 154 -4.64 3.72 26.34
CA MET A 154 -3.64 2.66 26.36
C MET A 154 -2.24 3.15 25.94
N ASN A 155 -2.15 4.13 25.04
CA ASN A 155 -0.88 4.74 24.68
C ASN A 155 -0.27 5.57 25.82
N VAL A 156 -1.10 6.20 26.66
CA VAL A 156 -0.64 7.07 27.76
C VAL A 156 -0.34 6.28 29.03
N TRP A 157 -1.27 5.42 29.47
CA TRP A 157 -1.15 4.66 30.72
C TRP A 157 -0.64 3.24 30.53
N GLY A 158 -0.61 2.72 29.30
CA GLY A 158 -0.39 1.30 29.03
C GLY A 158 -1.64 0.45 29.28
N GLY A 159 -1.41 -0.86 29.42
CA GLY A 159 -2.46 -1.85 29.64
C GLY A 159 -2.86 -2.59 28.37
N GLU A 160 -3.77 -3.56 28.56
CA GLU A 160 -4.24 -4.44 27.50
C GLU A 160 -5.77 -4.48 27.44
N PHE A 161 -6.29 -4.33 26.23
CA PHE A 161 -7.72 -4.21 25.95
C PHE A 161 -8.39 -5.58 25.89
N LYS A 162 -9.60 -5.66 26.46
CA LYS A 162 -10.56 -6.75 26.20
C LYS A 162 -11.99 -6.22 26.31
N ASP A 163 -12.80 -6.49 25.29
CA ASP A 163 -14.25 -6.30 25.36
C ASP A 163 -14.93 -7.60 25.80
N VAL A 164 -15.94 -7.50 26.66
CA VAL A 164 -16.75 -8.63 27.11
C VAL A 164 -18.22 -8.22 27.21
N VAL A 165 -19.11 -9.19 26.99
CA VAL A 165 -20.55 -9.03 27.14
C VAL A 165 -21.08 -9.95 28.23
N GLU A 166 -22.17 -9.55 28.89
CA GLU A 166 -22.99 -10.48 29.67
C GLU A 166 -24.37 -10.60 29.02
N PHE A 167 -24.85 -11.82 28.90
CA PHE A 167 -26.22 -12.12 28.48
C PHE A 167 -26.81 -13.18 29.42
N ASP A 168 -28.11 -13.10 29.69
CA ASP A 168 -28.82 -13.94 30.67
C ASP A 168 -29.52 -15.16 30.04
N GLY A 169 -29.20 -15.45 28.78
CA GLY A 169 -29.85 -16.48 27.98
C GLY A 169 -30.92 -15.95 27.02
N ASN A 170 -31.44 -14.73 27.22
CA ASN A 170 -32.47 -14.16 26.35
C ASN A 170 -32.20 -12.70 25.95
N ARG A 171 -31.34 -12.00 26.70
CA ARG A 171 -31.02 -10.60 26.43
C ARG A 171 -29.57 -10.27 26.79
N ILE A 172 -28.97 -9.36 26.03
CA ILE A 172 -27.69 -8.72 26.39
C ILE A 172 -27.95 -7.73 27.54
N THR A 173 -27.27 -7.92 28.68
CA THR A 173 -27.49 -7.13 29.91
C THR A 173 -26.37 -6.15 30.20
N SER A 174 -25.15 -6.41 29.71
CA SER A 174 -24.00 -5.55 29.96
C SER A 174 -22.99 -5.63 28.82
N ARG A 175 -22.45 -4.47 28.41
CA ARG A 175 -21.31 -4.33 27.49
C ARG A 175 -20.16 -3.67 28.23
N ARG A 176 -19.00 -4.32 28.29
CA ARG A 176 -17.86 -3.86 29.10
C ARG A 176 -16.56 -3.82 28.33
N ILE A 177 -15.86 -2.70 28.47
CA ILE A 177 -14.46 -2.54 28.12
C ILE A 177 -13.62 -2.76 29.37
N ARG A 178 -12.64 -3.67 29.29
CA ARG A 178 -11.66 -3.93 30.35
C ARG A 178 -10.29 -3.49 29.88
N ILE A 179 -9.58 -2.76 30.74
CA ILE A 179 -8.16 -2.46 30.58
C ILE A 179 -7.40 -3.21 31.68
N LEU A 180 -6.68 -4.24 31.27
CA LEU A 180 -5.88 -5.09 32.13
C LEU A 180 -4.43 -4.59 32.19
N ALA A 181 -3.68 -4.97 33.23
CA ALA A 181 -2.23 -4.70 33.24
C ALA A 181 -1.51 -5.47 32.11
N ARG A 182 -1.96 -6.71 31.92
CA ARG A 182 -1.41 -7.72 31.03
C ARG A 182 -2.41 -8.86 30.90
N ARG A 183 -2.60 -9.36 29.69
CA ARG A 183 -3.25 -10.62 29.33
C ARG A 183 -2.19 -11.71 29.20
N GLY A 184 -2.56 -12.91 29.63
CA GLY A 184 -1.67 -14.05 29.64
C GLY A 184 -0.55 -14.00 30.69
N VAL A 185 0.17 -15.10 30.81
CA VAL A 185 1.18 -15.38 31.83
C VAL A 185 2.49 -15.87 31.20
N ASP A 186 3.51 -16.09 32.02
CA ASP A 186 4.71 -16.84 31.63
C ASP A 186 4.77 -18.09 32.52
N ASP A 187 4.21 -19.19 32.03
CA ASP A 187 4.14 -20.48 32.72
C ASP A 187 5.08 -21.54 32.10
N GLY A 188 5.85 -21.14 31.09
CA GLY A 188 6.80 -22.01 30.40
C GLY A 188 6.22 -22.78 29.21
N LYS A 189 5.03 -22.43 28.69
CA LYS A 189 4.44 -23.02 27.48
C LYS A 189 5.44 -23.12 26.32
N ARG A 190 5.44 -24.27 25.63
CA ARG A 190 6.29 -24.55 24.47
C ARG A 190 5.46 -24.97 23.25
N PHE A 191 5.90 -24.48 22.10
CA PHE A 191 5.49 -24.91 20.77
C PHE A 191 6.69 -25.54 20.09
N GLU A 192 6.57 -26.82 19.73
CA GLU A 192 7.66 -27.60 19.16
C GLU A 192 7.17 -28.45 18.00
N ILE A 193 7.87 -28.33 16.85
CA ILE A 193 7.60 -29.15 15.67
C ILE A 193 7.72 -30.63 16.03
N GLY A 194 6.67 -31.40 15.71
CA GLY A 194 6.59 -32.83 16.04
C GLY A 194 6.05 -33.14 17.44
N HIS A 195 5.69 -32.13 18.23
CA HIS A 195 4.92 -32.29 19.47
C HIS A 195 3.49 -31.75 19.30
N ASN A 196 3.32 -30.43 19.42
CA ASN A 196 2.02 -29.75 19.38
C ASN A 196 1.94 -28.69 18.26
N THR A 197 2.92 -28.68 17.35
CA THR A 197 3.01 -27.73 16.26
C THR A 197 3.25 -28.47 14.95
N GLU A 198 2.42 -28.18 13.96
CA GLU A 198 2.51 -28.76 12.62
C GLU A 198 3.43 -27.91 11.73
N GLU A 199 3.26 -26.58 11.79
CA GLU A 199 4.00 -25.64 10.97
C GLU A 199 4.47 -24.44 11.81
N ILE A 200 5.69 -23.96 11.55
CA ILE A 200 6.20 -22.68 12.06
C ILE A 200 6.72 -21.85 10.89
N GLN A 201 6.05 -20.75 10.62
CA GLN A 201 6.48 -19.74 9.67
C GLN A 201 7.15 -18.57 10.39
N ARG A 202 8.43 -18.30 10.09
CA ARG A 202 9.14 -17.08 10.55
C ARG A 202 9.21 -16.05 9.43
N THR A 203 8.58 -14.90 9.63
CA THR A 203 8.69 -13.74 8.74
C THR A 203 9.61 -12.70 9.38
N VAL A 204 10.64 -12.25 8.65
CA VAL A 204 11.60 -11.23 9.10
C VAL A 204 11.52 -10.04 8.16
N LEU A 205 11.12 -8.89 8.70
CA LEU A 205 11.07 -7.62 7.98
C LEU A 205 12.26 -6.75 8.42
N SER A 206 13.25 -6.59 7.54
CA SER A 206 14.55 -5.97 7.89
C SER A 206 14.70 -4.54 7.39
N TYR A 207 13.93 -3.62 7.97
CA TYR A 207 14.06 -2.17 7.75
C TYR A 207 14.51 -1.38 9.01
N PRO A 208 15.58 -1.78 9.72
CA PRO A 208 15.99 -1.05 10.92
C PRO A 208 16.47 0.37 10.58
N PHE A 209 15.99 1.34 11.34
CA PHE A 209 16.56 2.69 11.38
C PHE A 209 17.63 2.77 12.45
N THR A 210 18.76 3.37 12.14
CA THR A 210 19.86 3.58 13.10
C THR A 210 19.92 5.02 13.61
N ALA A 211 19.17 5.91 12.97
CA ALA A 211 18.97 7.29 13.40
C ALA A 211 17.59 7.80 12.94
N LEU A 212 16.99 8.69 13.74
CA LEU A 212 15.74 9.37 13.41
C LEU A 212 15.90 10.89 13.52
N TYR A 213 15.33 11.60 12.55
CA TYR A 213 15.04 13.03 12.64
C TYR A 213 13.69 13.21 13.34
N GLY A 214 13.59 14.11 14.31
CA GLY A 214 12.31 14.44 14.97
C GLY A 214 11.69 15.71 14.40
N ARG A 215 10.38 15.70 14.20
CA ARG A 215 9.55 16.86 13.85
C ARG A 215 8.38 16.97 14.83
N GLY A 216 8.34 18.06 15.59
CA GLY A 216 7.32 18.36 16.59
C GLY A 216 6.18 19.19 16.03
N ALA A 217 5.55 20.00 16.87
CA ALA A 217 4.48 20.91 16.48
C ALA A 217 4.93 21.99 15.48
N SER A 218 3.97 22.45 14.68
CA SER A 218 4.07 23.68 13.89
C SER A 218 3.21 24.73 14.60
N LEU A 219 3.84 25.66 15.31
CA LEU A 219 3.13 26.60 16.18
C LEU A 219 2.58 27.78 15.37
N PRO A 220 1.45 28.38 15.78
CA PRO A 220 0.99 29.64 15.21
C PRO A 220 2.04 30.75 15.39
N ILE A 221 2.19 31.62 14.39
CA ILE A 221 2.98 32.85 14.51
C ILE A 221 2.06 33.91 15.11
N GLU A 222 2.44 34.37 16.29
CA GLU A 222 1.76 35.43 17.03
C GLU A 222 2.55 36.74 16.90
N ASP A 223 1.87 37.88 16.91
CA ASP A 223 2.51 39.19 16.98
C ASP A 223 2.98 39.53 18.41
N GLU A 224 3.54 40.73 18.60
CA GLU A 224 4.02 41.18 19.92
C GLU A 224 2.90 41.29 20.98
N ASP A 225 1.63 41.26 20.56
CA ASP A 225 0.45 41.33 21.43
C ASP A 225 -0.20 39.95 21.67
N GLY A 226 0.36 38.87 21.09
CA GLY A 226 -0.13 37.49 21.25
C GLY A 226 -1.27 37.12 20.29
N GLU A 227 -1.52 37.92 19.26
CA GLU A 227 -2.58 37.68 18.27
C GLU A 227 -2.05 36.94 17.03
N HIS A 228 -2.83 35.99 16.52
CA HIS A 228 -2.44 35.11 15.43
C HIS A 228 -2.28 35.85 14.09
N THR A 229 -1.06 35.94 13.54
CA THR A 229 -0.76 36.72 12.32
C THR A 229 -1.09 36.00 11.01
N GLY A 230 -1.73 34.82 11.09
CA GLY A 230 -2.12 34.03 9.92
C GLY A 230 -1.01 33.11 9.36
N GLY A 231 0.16 33.04 10.01
CA GLY A 231 1.26 32.15 9.65
C GLY A 231 1.54 31.09 10.71
N TYR A 232 2.29 30.05 10.36
CA TYR A 232 2.78 29.02 11.30
C TYR A 232 4.31 28.94 11.25
N THR A 233 4.96 28.60 12.36
CA THR A 233 6.39 28.34 12.42
C THR A 233 6.76 27.15 11.55
N ARG A 234 8.06 26.96 11.26
CA ARG A 234 8.53 25.66 10.78
C ARG A 234 8.29 24.62 11.89
N TYR A 235 8.16 23.34 11.50
CA TYR A 235 8.13 22.24 12.46
C TYR A 235 9.28 22.36 13.44
N ILE A 236 8.97 22.23 14.72
CA ILE A 236 9.95 22.22 15.79
C ILE A 236 10.90 21.03 15.56
N ASP A 237 12.20 21.30 15.66
CA ASP A 237 13.24 20.29 15.69
C ASP A 237 14.07 20.44 16.96
N PHE A 238 14.90 19.43 17.25
CA PHE A 238 15.75 19.42 18.45
C PHE A 238 17.22 19.70 18.15
N GLY A 239 17.52 20.36 17.03
CA GLY A 239 18.88 20.67 16.59
C GLY A 239 19.73 21.31 17.69
N ASP A 240 19.13 22.23 18.45
CA ASP A 240 19.81 23.00 19.50
C ASP A 240 19.89 22.30 20.86
N VAL A 241 19.15 21.21 21.08
CA VAL A 241 19.20 20.41 22.32
C VAL A 241 20.47 19.56 22.33
N VAL A 242 21.21 19.55 23.44
CA VAL A 242 22.45 18.78 23.56
C VAL A 242 22.25 17.65 24.55
N TRP A 243 22.54 16.42 24.13
CA TRP A 243 22.70 15.28 25.04
C TRP A 243 24.16 14.89 25.17
N ARG A 244 24.57 14.55 26.39
CA ARG A 244 25.88 13.97 26.69
C ARG A 244 25.74 12.78 27.62
N LYS A 245 26.32 11.64 27.25
CA LYS A 245 26.37 10.45 28.12
C LYS A 245 26.97 10.75 29.49
N ALA A 246 27.97 11.63 29.54
CA ALA A 246 28.58 12.08 30.79
C ALA A 246 27.60 12.78 31.76
N ASN A 247 26.48 13.32 31.24
CA ASN A 247 25.43 13.98 32.01
C ASN A 247 24.25 13.04 32.34
N GLY A 248 24.33 11.76 31.99
CA GLY A 248 23.27 10.77 32.19
C GLY A 248 22.30 10.61 31.03
N ASP A 249 22.50 11.32 29.90
CA ASP A 249 21.70 11.15 28.70
C ASP A 249 22.01 9.80 28.00
N PRO A 250 21.06 9.23 27.23
CA PRO A 250 21.23 7.89 26.66
C PRO A 250 22.30 7.83 25.54
N VAL A 251 22.55 8.94 24.84
CA VAL A 251 23.53 9.03 23.75
C VAL A 251 24.10 10.44 23.62
N ASP A 252 25.32 10.56 23.08
CA ASP A 252 25.88 11.88 22.75
C ASP A 252 25.21 12.43 21.49
N LYS A 253 24.63 13.63 21.62
CA LYS A 253 24.04 14.40 20.52
C LYS A 253 24.54 15.85 20.59
N PRO A 254 25.41 16.30 19.68
CA PRO A 254 25.94 17.65 19.68
C PRO A 254 24.90 18.69 19.21
N LYS A 255 25.18 19.97 19.52
CA LYS A 255 24.39 21.11 19.03
C LYS A 255 24.47 21.21 17.50
N GLY A 256 23.36 21.55 16.87
CA GLY A 256 23.20 21.64 15.42
C GLY A 256 22.78 20.34 14.73
N GLN A 257 22.79 19.20 15.44
CA GLN A 257 22.38 17.91 14.90
C GLN A 257 20.87 17.69 15.04
N LYS A 258 20.14 17.59 13.94
CA LYS A 258 18.66 17.45 13.93
C LYS A 258 18.14 16.01 14.01
N TRP A 259 19.03 15.05 14.24
CA TRP A 259 18.73 13.64 14.39
C TRP A 259 19.39 13.07 15.64
N VAL A 260 18.85 11.98 16.15
CA VAL A 260 19.46 11.17 17.21
C VAL A 260 19.66 9.76 16.69
N GLY A 261 20.84 9.17 16.94
CA GLY A 261 21.25 7.88 16.40
C GLY A 261 21.79 6.96 17.46
N ASP A 262 21.58 5.66 17.27
CA ASP A 262 22.02 4.61 18.18
C ASP A 262 23.34 4.00 17.66
N PRO A 263 24.46 4.15 18.38
CA PRO A 263 25.76 3.67 17.91
C PRO A 263 25.84 2.15 17.76
N GLU A 264 25.13 1.39 18.60
CA GLU A 264 25.11 -0.07 18.50
C GLU A 264 24.31 -0.51 17.27
N ALA A 265 23.19 0.14 17.01
CA ALA A 265 22.42 -0.08 15.79
C ALA A 265 23.22 0.31 14.53
N LEU A 266 23.95 1.43 14.56
CA LEU A 266 24.85 1.84 13.47
C LEU A 266 25.92 0.78 13.22
N GLN A 267 26.55 0.27 14.26
CA GLN A 267 27.58 -0.76 14.13
C GLN A 267 27.05 -2.07 13.53
N LYS A 268 25.78 -2.42 13.84
CA LYS A 268 25.15 -3.66 13.42
C LYS A 268 24.48 -3.58 12.05
N TYR A 269 23.89 -2.45 11.71
CA TYR A 269 23.02 -2.29 10.52
C TYR A 269 23.42 -1.14 9.60
N GLY A 270 24.43 -0.35 9.96
CA GLY A 270 24.93 0.76 9.16
C GLY A 270 25.46 0.31 7.81
N ARG A 271 25.45 1.23 6.84
CA ARG A 271 25.96 0.97 5.49
C ARG A 271 27.38 1.49 5.38
N GLU A 272 28.32 0.63 4.99
CA GLU A 272 29.71 1.06 4.79
C GLU A 272 29.84 1.89 3.51
N HIS A 273 30.50 3.04 3.63
CA HIS A 273 30.88 3.91 2.53
C HIS A 273 32.18 4.64 2.86
N ASP A 274 33.20 4.50 2.02
CA ASP A 274 34.53 5.11 2.19
C ASP A 274 35.16 4.87 3.58
N GLY A 275 35.03 3.64 4.09
CA GLY A 275 35.59 3.24 5.38
C GLY A 275 34.86 3.83 6.59
N LYS A 276 33.67 4.42 6.39
CA LYS A 276 32.80 4.92 7.46
C LYS A 276 31.44 4.22 7.40
N LEU A 277 30.82 4.06 8.57
CA LEU A 277 29.44 3.58 8.65
C LEU A 277 28.48 4.77 8.52
N LEU A 278 27.56 4.67 7.57
CA LEU A 278 26.46 5.58 7.38
C LEU A 278 25.23 5.09 8.14
N HIS A 279 24.54 6.03 8.78
CA HIS A 279 23.25 5.75 9.38
C HIS A 279 22.21 5.40 8.31
N ARG A 280 21.33 4.46 8.66
CA ARG A 280 20.02 4.28 8.03
C ARG A 280 19.05 5.24 8.72
N GLU A 281 18.69 6.31 8.04
CA GLU A 281 17.95 7.45 8.61
C GLU A 281 16.45 7.34 8.35
N GLY A 282 15.64 7.74 9.32
CA GLY A 282 14.18 7.86 9.21
C GLY A 282 13.66 9.15 9.84
N ILE A 283 12.35 9.36 9.83
CA ILE A 283 11.69 10.55 10.38
C ILE A 283 10.61 10.11 11.38
N TYR A 284 10.66 10.67 12.58
CA TYR A 284 9.57 10.64 13.55
C TYR A 284 8.88 11.99 13.56
N GLU A 285 7.56 12.00 13.38
CA GLU A 285 6.77 13.21 13.31
C GLU A 285 5.58 13.09 14.25
N ASN A 286 5.48 14.01 15.19
CA ASN A 286 4.39 14.06 16.15
C ASN A 286 4.14 15.51 16.57
N GLY A 287 3.00 16.04 16.15
CA GLY A 287 2.58 17.43 16.38
C GLY A 287 2.21 17.75 17.83
N ASP A 288 2.12 16.76 18.71
CA ASP A 288 1.79 16.99 20.13
C ASP A 288 2.98 17.52 20.94
N TYR A 289 4.22 17.41 20.41
CA TYR A 289 5.42 17.90 21.09
C TYR A 289 5.78 19.32 20.68
N GLU A 290 5.52 20.27 21.57
CA GLU A 290 5.90 21.67 21.42
C GLU A 290 7.28 22.00 22.02
N ASP A 291 7.80 21.12 22.90
CA ASP A 291 9.13 21.27 23.50
C ASP A 291 10.20 20.44 22.77
N PRO A 292 11.32 21.04 22.31
CA PRO A 292 12.40 20.33 21.63
C PRO A 292 13.06 19.20 22.46
N ALA A 293 13.15 19.32 23.78
CA ALA A 293 13.78 18.31 24.62
C ALA A 293 12.87 17.08 24.81
N GLU A 294 11.56 17.31 24.98
CA GLU A 294 10.56 16.25 24.96
C GLU A 294 10.50 15.53 23.60
N LEU A 295 10.53 16.29 22.50
CA LEU A 295 10.60 15.73 21.15
C LEU A 295 11.84 14.86 20.95
N LEU A 296 13.02 15.29 21.43
CA LEU A 296 14.24 14.50 21.35
C LEU A 296 14.12 13.19 22.12
N LYS A 297 13.57 13.24 23.33
CA LYS A 297 13.32 12.06 24.15
C LYS A 297 12.37 11.08 23.47
N ALA A 298 11.23 11.56 22.98
CA ALA A 298 10.25 10.75 22.26
C ALA A 298 10.83 10.14 20.97
N THR A 299 11.63 10.93 20.22
CA THR A 299 12.31 10.45 19.01
C THR A 299 13.33 9.35 19.31
N TRP A 300 14.06 9.47 20.43
CA TRP A 300 14.96 8.42 20.89
C TRP A 300 14.20 7.15 21.27
N GLU A 301 13.13 7.27 22.05
CA GLU A 301 12.27 6.15 22.43
C GLU A 301 11.67 5.45 21.20
N GLN A 302 11.25 6.21 20.19
CA GLN A 302 10.81 5.64 18.91
C GLN A 302 11.94 4.92 18.19
N LEU A 303 13.14 5.51 18.12
CA LEU A 303 14.31 4.85 17.51
C LEU A 303 14.60 3.51 18.20
N GLN A 304 14.45 3.40 19.52
CA GLN A 304 14.64 2.13 20.22
C GLN A 304 13.65 1.04 19.78
N LYS A 305 12.45 1.41 19.32
CA LYS A 305 11.45 0.47 18.77
C LYS A 305 11.81 0.02 17.35
N VAL A 306 12.24 0.97 16.50
CA VAL A 306 12.47 0.72 15.06
C VAL A 306 13.93 0.40 14.70
N LYS A 307 14.84 0.27 15.67
CA LYS A 307 16.28 0.00 15.42
C LYS A 307 16.64 -1.45 15.10
N LYS A 308 15.67 -2.36 15.15
CA LYS A 308 15.87 -3.78 14.90
C LYS A 308 14.91 -4.26 13.79
N PRO A 309 15.28 -5.29 13.02
CA PRO A 309 14.34 -6.00 12.18
C PRO A 309 13.14 -6.49 12.99
N GLU A 310 11.98 -6.44 12.37
CA GLU A 310 10.73 -6.95 12.92
C GLU A 310 10.64 -8.43 12.59
N VAL A 311 10.19 -9.23 13.56
CA VAL A 311 10.10 -10.68 13.38
C VAL A 311 8.81 -11.18 14.00
N THR A 312 8.08 -11.95 13.21
CA THR A 312 6.82 -12.59 13.62
C THR A 312 6.91 -14.07 13.30
N TYR A 313 6.29 -14.87 14.15
CA TYR A 313 6.20 -16.30 14.02
C TYR A 313 4.73 -16.67 13.95
N ARG A 314 4.28 -17.29 12.87
CA ARG A 314 2.92 -17.86 12.75
C ARG A 314 3.03 -19.37 12.86
N LEU A 315 2.27 -19.96 13.77
CA LEU A 315 2.34 -21.37 14.12
C LEU A 315 0.97 -22.00 13.95
N SER A 316 0.89 -23.08 13.17
CA SER A 316 -0.30 -23.95 13.13
C SER A 316 -0.14 -25.02 14.22
N VAL A 317 -1.03 -25.03 15.21
CA VAL A 317 -0.84 -25.77 16.46
C VAL A 317 -2.07 -26.60 16.83
N HIS A 318 -1.81 -27.72 17.51
CA HIS A 318 -2.85 -28.46 18.22
C HIS A 318 -2.83 -28.04 19.69
N LEU A 319 -3.97 -27.62 20.22
CA LEU A 319 -4.10 -27.26 21.62
C LEU A 319 -4.35 -28.51 22.45
N LEU A 320 -3.45 -28.80 23.38
CA LEU A 320 -3.50 -30.03 24.20
C LEU A 320 -4.22 -29.84 25.53
N GLU A 321 -4.66 -28.62 25.86
CA GLU A 321 -5.12 -28.25 27.21
C GLU A 321 -6.41 -28.95 27.66
N SER A 322 -7.16 -29.50 26.71
CA SER A 322 -8.36 -30.31 26.95
C SER A 322 -8.05 -31.76 27.33
N LEU A 323 -6.84 -32.24 27.02
CA LEU A 323 -6.43 -33.60 27.30
C LEU A 323 -6.04 -33.74 28.77
N ALA A 324 -6.61 -34.73 29.44
CA ALA A 324 -6.31 -34.99 30.85
C ALA A 324 -4.80 -35.18 31.08
N GLY A 325 -4.22 -34.39 31.99
CA GLY A 325 -2.78 -34.38 32.28
C GLY A 325 -1.95 -33.36 31.47
N TYR A 326 -2.56 -32.67 30.49
CA TYR A 326 -1.94 -31.62 29.68
C TYR A 326 -2.48 -30.22 30.00
N GLU A 327 -3.11 -30.01 31.15
CA GLU A 327 -3.68 -28.73 31.55
C GLU A 327 -2.60 -27.61 31.67
N HIS A 328 -1.35 -28.01 31.92
CA HIS A 328 -0.17 -27.14 31.95
C HIS A 328 0.30 -26.68 30.56
N GLU A 329 -0.27 -27.23 29.49
CA GLU A 329 0.02 -26.86 28.09
C GLU A 329 -0.99 -25.84 27.55
N LYS A 330 -1.80 -25.24 28.44
CA LYS A 330 -2.69 -24.12 28.12
C LYS A 330 -1.93 -22.99 27.44
N VAL A 331 -2.60 -22.35 26.49
CA VAL A 331 -2.14 -21.10 25.89
C VAL A 331 -3.30 -20.12 25.76
N SER A 332 -3.04 -18.87 26.13
CA SER A 332 -3.95 -17.74 26.07
C SER A 332 -3.30 -16.59 25.30
N LEU A 333 -4.14 -15.69 24.78
CA LEU A 333 -3.64 -14.48 24.13
C LEU A 333 -2.85 -13.65 25.15
N GLY A 334 -1.65 -13.22 24.77
CA GLY A 334 -0.73 -12.48 25.62
C GLY A 334 0.26 -13.34 26.42
N ASP A 335 0.13 -14.68 26.41
CA ASP A 335 1.08 -15.59 27.07
C ASP A 335 2.49 -15.43 26.51
N THR A 336 3.50 -15.61 27.34
CA THR A 336 4.88 -15.77 26.88
C THR A 336 5.16 -17.24 26.67
N ALA A 337 5.41 -17.63 25.42
CA ALA A 337 5.69 -19.00 25.05
C ALA A 337 7.03 -19.11 24.31
N ARG A 338 7.52 -20.33 24.17
CA ARG A 338 8.74 -20.64 23.41
C ARG A 338 8.38 -21.38 22.14
N ALA A 339 8.92 -20.96 20.99
CA ALA A 339 8.78 -21.67 19.72
C ALA A 339 10.11 -22.31 19.32
N ILE A 340 10.08 -23.60 19.01
CA ILE A 340 11.26 -24.43 18.73
C ILE A 340 11.07 -25.19 17.42
N ASP A 341 11.94 -24.90 16.45
CA ASP A 341 12.15 -25.69 15.24
C ASP A 341 13.65 -25.76 14.91
N ARG A 342 14.20 -26.97 14.98
CA ARG A 342 15.62 -27.26 14.73
C ARG A 342 15.90 -27.79 13.33
N ASN A 343 14.90 -27.84 12.45
CA ASN A 343 15.03 -28.32 11.08
C ASN A 343 15.66 -27.28 10.15
N PHE A 344 15.73 -26.01 10.57
CA PHE A 344 16.41 -24.94 9.83
C PHE A 344 17.92 -24.91 10.13
N SER A 345 18.74 -24.60 9.12
CA SER A 345 20.19 -24.33 9.31
C SER A 345 20.47 -23.17 10.27
N ARG A 346 19.51 -22.25 10.38
CA ARG A 346 19.41 -21.26 11.47
C ARG A 346 18.16 -21.61 12.29
N PRO A 347 18.30 -22.43 13.34
CA PRO A 347 17.16 -22.88 14.14
C PRO A 347 16.26 -21.73 14.59
N ILE A 348 14.97 -22.02 14.71
CA ILE A 348 14.03 -21.15 15.40
C ILE A 348 14.01 -21.61 16.84
N GLU A 349 14.60 -20.83 17.74
CA GLU A 349 14.52 -21.04 19.18
C GLU A 349 14.29 -19.68 19.82
N ILE A 350 13.02 -19.33 19.99
CA ILE A 350 12.63 -18.01 20.50
C ILE A 350 11.73 -18.13 21.71
N GLN A 351 11.70 -17.06 22.51
CA GLN A 351 10.71 -16.81 23.54
C GLN A 351 10.08 -15.47 23.21
N ALA A 352 8.77 -15.47 23.02
CA ALA A 352 8.01 -14.29 22.63
C ALA A 352 6.58 -14.37 23.16
N ARG A 353 5.87 -13.24 23.11
CA ARG A 353 4.45 -13.22 23.46
C ARG A 353 3.59 -13.73 22.31
N VAL A 354 2.51 -14.42 22.65
CA VAL A 354 1.39 -14.69 21.77
C VAL A 354 0.62 -13.39 21.56
N ILE A 355 0.64 -12.88 20.34
CA ILE A 355 0.05 -11.59 19.96
C ILE A 355 -1.24 -11.75 19.15
N ALA A 356 -1.46 -12.91 18.55
CA ALA A 356 -2.74 -13.27 17.94
C ALA A 356 -3.04 -14.76 18.15
N ILE A 357 -4.32 -15.09 18.27
CA ILE A 357 -4.81 -16.47 18.21
C ILE A 357 -6.03 -16.50 17.28
N GLU A 358 -6.04 -17.46 16.38
CA GLU A 358 -7.11 -17.73 15.42
C GLU A 358 -7.55 -19.18 15.55
N TYR A 359 -8.85 -19.46 15.54
CA TYR A 359 -9.41 -20.82 15.56
C TYR A 359 -10.86 -20.85 15.07
N ASP A 360 -11.34 -22.02 14.67
CA ASP A 360 -12.75 -22.30 14.46
C ASP A 360 -13.43 -22.63 15.80
N LEU A 361 -14.54 -21.98 16.12
CA LEU A 361 -15.30 -22.25 17.35
C LEU A 361 -15.85 -23.68 17.39
N LEU A 362 -16.05 -24.33 16.24
CA LEU A 362 -16.47 -25.74 16.17
C LEU A 362 -15.34 -26.73 16.48
N ASP A 363 -14.08 -26.35 16.26
CA ASP A 363 -12.89 -27.17 16.56
C ASP A 363 -11.72 -26.30 17.01
N ILE A 364 -11.81 -25.76 18.22
CA ILE A 364 -10.81 -24.84 18.78
C ILE A 364 -9.44 -25.54 18.89
N GLU A 365 -9.43 -26.84 19.21
CA GLU A 365 -8.22 -27.59 19.53
C GLU A 365 -7.42 -27.97 18.30
N GLY A 366 -8.09 -28.35 17.21
CA GLY A 366 -7.46 -28.83 15.98
C GLY A 366 -7.18 -27.74 14.94
N THR A 367 -7.79 -26.56 15.06
CA THR A 367 -7.69 -25.50 14.03
C THR A 367 -6.90 -24.26 14.47
N ALA A 368 -6.29 -24.30 15.67
CA ALA A 368 -5.64 -23.12 16.24
C ALA A 368 -4.40 -22.68 15.45
N THR A 369 -4.35 -21.40 15.12
CA THR A 369 -3.16 -20.70 14.65
C THR A 369 -2.75 -19.66 15.68
N VAL A 370 -1.47 -19.66 16.05
CA VAL A 370 -0.89 -18.76 17.06
C VAL A 370 0.16 -17.89 16.40
N GLU A 371 0.08 -16.58 16.61
CA GLU A 371 1.14 -15.66 16.20
C GLU A 371 1.92 -15.15 17.41
N MET A 372 3.24 -15.14 17.28
CA MET A 372 4.15 -14.75 18.34
C MET A 372 5.17 -13.71 17.87
N GLY A 373 5.55 -12.81 18.77
CA GLY A 373 6.57 -11.79 18.52
C GLY A 373 6.00 -10.38 18.59
N GLN A 374 6.00 -9.69 17.45
CA GLN A 374 5.42 -8.37 17.27
C GLN A 374 4.67 -8.34 15.94
N PHE A 375 3.70 -7.44 15.80
CA PHE A 375 3.07 -7.18 14.49
C PHE A 375 4.08 -6.53 13.54
N LEU A 376 3.92 -6.77 12.24
CA LEU A 376 4.81 -6.28 11.19
C LEU A 376 4.25 -4.98 10.60
N SER A 377 5.00 -3.89 10.74
CA SER A 377 4.60 -2.52 10.35
C SER A 377 4.25 -2.33 8.87
N VAL A 378 4.67 -3.23 7.98
CA VAL A 378 4.36 -3.16 6.53
C VAL A 378 2.97 -3.67 6.20
N TYR A 379 2.36 -4.47 7.08
CA TYR A 379 1.00 -4.97 6.91
C TYR A 379 -0.05 -4.16 7.67
N GLU A 380 0.38 -3.19 8.50
CA GLU A 380 -0.45 -2.11 9.01
C GLU A 380 -0.78 -1.15 7.83
N TYR A 381 -1.64 -1.59 6.92
CA TYR A 381 -2.07 -0.86 5.73
C TYR A 381 -2.68 0.52 6.06
N ASP A 382 -3.14 0.70 7.31
CA ASP A 382 -3.82 1.88 7.81
C ASP A 382 -2.85 3.03 8.15
N ASP A 383 -1.69 2.75 8.75
CA ASP A 383 -0.81 3.79 9.31
C ASP A 383 -0.26 4.78 8.27
N ARG A 384 0.03 4.28 7.06
CA ARG A 384 0.47 5.14 5.95
C ARG A 384 -0.67 5.94 5.35
N LEU A 385 -1.86 5.34 5.26
CA LEU A 385 -3.05 5.99 4.71
C LEU A 385 -3.54 7.06 5.69
N ASP A 386 -3.62 6.73 6.98
CA ASP A 386 -3.94 7.65 8.07
C ASP A 386 -2.93 8.78 8.20
N LYS A 387 -1.64 8.51 8.02
CA LYS A 387 -0.62 9.57 7.99
C LYS A 387 -0.85 10.51 6.80
N VAL A 388 -1.20 9.97 5.63
CA VAL A 388 -1.54 10.78 4.44
C VAL A 388 -2.86 11.53 4.65
N VAL A 389 -3.89 10.91 5.21
CA VAL A 389 -5.19 11.53 5.50
C VAL A 389 -5.03 12.63 6.55
N ARG A 390 -4.23 12.40 7.60
CA ARG A 390 -3.89 13.40 8.61
C ARG A 390 -3.09 14.54 8.00
N GLU A 391 -2.07 14.24 7.19
CA GLU A 391 -1.29 15.26 6.47
C GLU A 391 -2.17 16.07 5.50
N VAL A 392 -3.11 15.43 4.81
CA VAL A 392 -4.11 16.09 3.96
C VAL A 392 -5.03 16.96 4.79
N ASN A 393 -5.53 16.50 5.94
CA ASN A 393 -6.43 17.27 6.82
C ASN A 393 -5.71 18.44 7.51
N ASP A 394 -4.48 18.26 7.95
CA ASP A 394 -3.65 19.30 8.57
C ASP A 394 -3.24 20.35 7.53
N ASN A 395 -2.97 19.93 6.29
CA ASN A 395 -2.70 20.84 5.18
C ASN A 395 -3.97 21.40 4.52
N LYS A 396 -5.15 20.82 4.75
CA LYS A 396 -6.44 21.33 4.25
C LYS A 396 -6.66 22.76 4.71
N ARG A 397 -6.34 23.08 5.96
CA ARG A 397 -6.37 24.47 6.47
C ARG A 397 -5.41 25.40 5.73
N LYS A 398 -4.25 24.91 5.27
CA LYS A 398 -3.29 25.67 4.44
C LYS A 398 -3.81 25.85 3.00
N TRP A 399 -4.57 24.91 2.47
CA TRP A 399 -5.20 25.00 1.15
C TRP A 399 -6.44 25.90 1.16
N ASP A 400 -7.25 25.83 2.23
CA ASP A 400 -8.41 26.70 2.45
C ASP A 400 -8.03 28.16 2.71
N THR A 401 -6.82 28.42 3.22
CA THR A 401 -6.25 29.78 3.40
C THR A 401 -5.38 30.24 2.22
N GLY A 402 -4.96 29.31 1.36
CA GLY A 402 -4.03 29.51 0.25
C GLY A 402 -4.69 29.96 -1.05
N GLY A 403 -5.39 31.10 -1.02
CA GLY A 403 -5.83 31.83 -2.21
C GLY A 403 -7.34 31.79 -2.44
N GLY A 404 -8.01 32.88 -2.09
CA GLY A 404 -9.37 33.15 -2.54
C GLY A 404 -9.51 33.13 -4.07
N PRO A 405 -10.73 33.23 -4.61
CA PRO A 405 -10.96 33.22 -6.06
C PRO A 405 -10.04 34.21 -6.77
N ILE A 406 -9.47 33.79 -7.91
CA ILE A 406 -8.63 34.63 -8.78
C ILE A 406 -9.47 35.86 -9.16
N GLY A 407 -9.18 37.00 -8.51
CA GLY A 407 -9.84 38.26 -8.79
C GLY A 407 -9.42 38.82 -10.15
N PRO A 408 -10.18 39.79 -10.70
CA PRO A 408 -9.82 40.48 -11.95
C PRO A 408 -8.38 41.05 -11.96
N ASP A 409 -7.82 41.37 -10.79
CA ASP A 409 -6.46 41.89 -10.58
C ASP A 409 -5.34 40.86 -10.84
N LYS A 410 -5.67 39.56 -10.81
CA LYS A 410 -4.72 38.46 -10.98
C LYS A 410 -4.51 38.04 -12.43
N TYR A 411 -5.38 38.49 -13.35
CA TYR A 411 -5.20 38.25 -14.78
C TYR A 411 -4.13 39.21 -15.34
N PRO A 412 -3.30 38.76 -16.30
CA PRO A 412 -2.26 39.61 -16.89
C PRO A 412 -2.88 40.75 -17.70
N ASP A 413 -2.30 41.96 -17.62
CA ASP A 413 -2.69 43.13 -18.43
C ASP A 413 -2.11 43.02 -19.85
N ILE A 414 -2.68 42.09 -20.63
CA ILE A 414 -2.33 41.84 -22.03
C ILE A 414 -3.49 42.33 -22.90
N ILE A 415 -3.18 43.07 -23.97
CA ILE A 415 -4.17 43.49 -24.96
C ILE A 415 -4.68 42.23 -25.68
N PRO A 416 -6.00 41.95 -25.66
CA PRO A 416 -6.58 40.80 -26.36
C PRO A 416 -6.33 40.81 -27.87
N SER A 417 -6.34 39.63 -28.49
CA SER A 417 -6.33 39.53 -29.94
C SER A 417 -7.62 40.09 -30.54
N VAL A 418 -7.54 40.62 -31.77
CA VAL A 418 -8.71 41.06 -32.54
C VAL A 418 -9.61 39.85 -32.82
N PRO A 419 -10.94 39.92 -32.56
CA PRO A 419 -11.85 38.82 -32.88
C PRO A 419 -11.82 38.43 -34.37
N VAL A 420 -11.71 37.13 -34.64
CA VAL A 420 -11.61 36.57 -36.00
C VAL A 420 -12.83 35.72 -36.35
N ASN A 421 -13.04 35.50 -37.65
CA ASN A 421 -14.21 34.79 -38.22
C ASN A 421 -15.53 35.38 -37.70
N VAL A 422 -15.64 36.72 -37.74
CA VAL A 422 -16.87 37.40 -37.41
C VAL A 422 -17.86 37.17 -38.55
N GLU A 423 -19.01 36.58 -38.24
CA GLU A 423 -20.06 36.26 -39.21
C GLU A 423 -21.38 36.87 -38.76
N ALA A 424 -22.18 37.36 -39.71
CA ALA A 424 -23.49 37.94 -39.47
C ALA A 424 -24.54 37.23 -40.34
N LEU A 425 -25.55 36.64 -39.69
CA LEU A 425 -26.60 35.85 -40.34
C LEU A 425 -27.96 36.54 -40.17
N GLY A 426 -28.57 36.95 -41.28
CA GLY A 426 -29.84 37.67 -41.29
C GLY A 426 -31.06 36.76 -41.15
N GLY A 427 -31.86 36.99 -40.11
CA GLY A 427 -33.16 36.35 -39.86
C GLY A 427 -34.34 37.32 -40.04
N PHE A 428 -35.52 36.94 -39.56
CA PHE A 428 -36.71 37.80 -39.57
C PHE A 428 -36.63 38.80 -38.41
N ARG A 429 -36.42 40.09 -38.73
CA ARG A 429 -36.20 41.18 -37.75
C ARG A 429 -34.96 41.07 -36.87
N ASN A 430 -34.08 40.11 -37.13
CA ASN A 430 -32.89 39.94 -36.32
C ASN A 430 -31.66 39.57 -37.16
N VAL A 431 -30.47 39.82 -36.60
CA VAL A 431 -29.19 39.37 -37.14
C VAL A 431 -28.42 38.69 -36.04
N TYR A 432 -28.12 37.40 -36.22
CA TYR A 432 -27.23 36.68 -35.33
C TYR A 432 -25.78 36.93 -35.73
N VAL A 433 -24.99 37.52 -34.83
CA VAL A 433 -23.58 37.84 -35.05
C VAL A 433 -22.74 36.99 -34.10
N HIS A 434 -21.74 36.28 -34.61
CA HIS A 434 -20.83 35.46 -33.79
C HIS A 434 -19.39 35.52 -34.30
N TRP A 435 -18.45 35.15 -33.43
CA TRP A 435 -17.01 35.09 -33.73
C TRP A 435 -16.33 33.92 -33.01
N THR A 436 -15.08 33.62 -33.39
CA THR A 436 -14.33 32.50 -32.80
C THR A 436 -13.84 32.82 -31.39
N PHE A 437 -13.99 31.87 -30.47
CA PHE A 437 -13.45 31.94 -29.10
C PHE A 437 -11.99 31.46 -29.08
N ASN A 438 -11.09 32.27 -28.51
CA ASN A 438 -9.70 31.86 -28.27
C ASN A 438 -9.53 31.32 -26.85
N ILE A 439 -9.47 30.00 -26.70
CA ILE A 439 -9.35 29.33 -25.40
C ILE A 439 -8.06 29.66 -24.64
N ASN A 440 -7.03 30.17 -25.33
CA ASN A 440 -5.76 30.53 -24.72
C ASN A 440 -5.75 31.96 -24.14
N GLU A 441 -6.78 32.76 -24.41
CA GLU A 441 -6.91 34.15 -23.92
C GLU A 441 -7.91 34.24 -22.77
N VAL A 442 -7.63 33.48 -21.70
CA VAL A 442 -8.44 33.44 -20.47
C VAL A 442 -8.53 34.79 -19.74
N TYR A 443 -7.78 35.80 -20.20
CA TYR A 443 -7.74 37.17 -19.67
C TYR A 443 -8.72 38.14 -20.38
N VAL A 444 -9.52 37.68 -21.35
CA VAL A 444 -10.61 38.46 -21.95
C VAL A 444 -11.79 38.53 -20.98
N ALA A 445 -12.17 39.75 -20.60
CA ALA A 445 -13.28 40.02 -19.69
C ALA A 445 -14.62 40.20 -20.42
N ALA A 446 -14.60 40.83 -21.60
CA ALA A 446 -15.80 41.08 -22.39
C ALA A 446 -15.47 41.34 -23.87
N TYR A 447 -16.47 41.18 -24.72
CA TYR A 447 -16.49 41.67 -26.09
C TYR A 447 -17.47 42.83 -26.21
N GLU A 448 -17.15 43.81 -27.05
CA GLU A 448 -18.05 44.92 -27.41
C GLU A 448 -18.42 44.82 -28.89
N LEU A 449 -19.72 44.68 -29.16
CA LEU A 449 -20.29 44.61 -30.51
C LEU A 449 -21.00 45.92 -30.85
N TYR A 450 -20.78 46.37 -32.09
CA TYR A 450 -21.35 47.59 -32.63
C TYR A 450 -22.13 47.31 -33.90
N ALA A 451 -23.24 48.01 -34.11
CA ALA A 451 -24.09 47.86 -35.28
C ALA A 451 -24.48 49.23 -35.87
N SER A 452 -24.60 49.31 -37.20
CA SER A 452 -25.12 50.49 -37.91
C SER A 452 -25.80 50.11 -39.23
N GLU A 453 -26.75 50.92 -39.70
CA GLU A 453 -27.27 50.84 -41.08
C GLU A 453 -26.33 51.49 -42.10
N VAL A 454 -25.31 52.23 -41.63
CA VAL A 454 -24.34 52.93 -42.48
C VAL A 454 -23.10 52.05 -42.67
N LYS A 455 -22.74 51.81 -43.93
CA LYS A 455 -21.49 51.13 -44.30
C LYS A 455 -20.29 51.96 -43.86
N ASP A 456 -19.22 51.30 -43.43
CA ASP A 456 -17.97 51.95 -42.99
C ASP A 456 -18.17 52.89 -41.80
N PHE A 457 -19.15 52.61 -40.93
CA PHE A 457 -19.41 53.41 -39.73
C PHE A 457 -18.23 53.36 -38.75
N ILE A 458 -18.04 54.44 -38.00
CA ILE A 458 -17.05 54.51 -36.93
C ILE A 458 -17.75 54.03 -35.64
N PRO A 459 -17.27 52.95 -35.01
CA PRO A 459 -17.80 52.51 -33.72
C PRO A 459 -17.77 53.61 -32.67
N SER A 460 -18.91 53.81 -32.02
CA SER A 460 -19.16 54.82 -30.97
C SER A 460 -20.09 54.21 -29.91
N PRO A 461 -20.13 54.76 -28.68
CA PRO A 461 -21.06 54.31 -27.65
C PRO A 461 -22.52 54.24 -28.11
N GLU A 462 -22.95 55.13 -29.00
CA GLU A 462 -24.30 55.18 -29.57
C GLU A 462 -24.60 54.01 -30.52
N THR A 463 -23.56 53.41 -31.11
CA THR A 463 -23.66 52.25 -32.01
C THR A 463 -23.39 50.92 -31.31
N MET A 464 -23.04 50.93 -30.02
CA MET A 464 -22.75 49.72 -29.26
C MET A 464 -24.05 49.00 -28.89
N VAL A 465 -24.16 47.74 -29.28
CA VAL A 465 -25.38 46.94 -29.10
C VAL A 465 -25.21 45.77 -28.12
N TYR A 466 -23.96 45.38 -27.81
CA TYR A 466 -23.68 44.35 -26.82
C TYR A 466 -22.33 44.57 -26.14
N ARG A 467 -22.28 44.28 -24.84
CA ARG A 467 -21.07 44.13 -24.05
C ARG A 467 -21.21 42.95 -23.11
N GLY A 468 -20.39 41.91 -23.28
CA GLY A 468 -20.44 40.74 -22.40
C GLY A 468 -19.45 39.65 -22.77
N PRO A 469 -19.38 38.55 -21.99
CA PRO A 469 -18.33 37.55 -22.12
C PRO A 469 -18.57 36.52 -23.24
N LEU A 470 -19.77 36.49 -23.84
CA LEU A 470 -20.12 35.51 -24.85
C LEU A 470 -19.60 35.92 -26.23
N ASN A 471 -19.30 34.93 -27.07
CA ASN A 471 -18.76 35.11 -28.42
C ASN A 471 -19.83 35.22 -29.52
N GLY A 472 -21.05 35.62 -29.15
CA GLY A 472 -22.15 35.83 -30.08
C GLY A 472 -23.32 36.59 -29.46
N PHE A 473 -24.11 37.23 -30.32
CA PHE A 473 -25.23 38.08 -29.92
C PHE A 473 -26.32 38.10 -31.01
N ASP A 474 -27.59 38.11 -30.59
CA ASP A 474 -28.73 38.24 -31.49
C ASP A 474 -29.25 39.69 -31.51
N PHE A 475 -28.87 40.44 -32.55
CA PHE A 475 -29.24 41.84 -32.71
C PHE A 475 -30.65 41.98 -33.30
N GLN A 476 -31.52 42.74 -32.63
CA GLN A 476 -32.89 43.02 -33.08
C GLN A 476 -32.93 44.32 -33.91
N GLY A 477 -33.43 44.23 -35.14
CA GLY A 477 -33.58 45.36 -36.06
C GLY A 477 -34.93 45.38 -36.78
N GLU A 478 -35.14 46.40 -37.59
CA GLU A 478 -36.29 46.44 -38.52
C GLU A 478 -36.15 45.39 -39.63
N THR A 479 -37.27 44.94 -40.21
CA THR A 479 -37.29 44.03 -41.37
C THR A 479 -36.79 44.71 -42.64
N ASN A 480 -36.17 43.97 -43.56
CA ASN A 480 -35.73 44.46 -44.87
C ASN A 480 -34.71 45.62 -44.77
N LYS A 481 -33.83 45.56 -43.76
CA LYS A 481 -32.76 46.54 -43.53
C LYS A 481 -31.41 45.86 -43.51
N GLN A 482 -30.42 46.53 -44.09
CA GLN A 482 -29.03 46.07 -44.09
C GLN A 482 -28.29 46.67 -42.91
N TYR A 483 -27.65 45.82 -42.11
CA TYR A 483 -26.85 46.22 -40.95
C TYR A 483 -25.39 45.83 -41.14
N TYR A 484 -24.49 46.64 -40.60
CA TYR A 484 -23.05 46.46 -40.59
C TYR A 484 -22.58 46.31 -39.14
N PHE A 485 -21.64 45.40 -38.88
CA PHE A 485 -21.20 45.04 -37.53
C PHE A 485 -19.68 45.03 -37.41
N ARG A 486 -19.20 45.44 -36.23
CA ARG A 486 -17.78 45.34 -35.81
C ARG A 486 -17.73 44.91 -34.36
N VAL A 487 -16.75 44.10 -33.99
CA VAL A 487 -16.54 43.62 -32.61
C VAL A 487 -15.09 43.82 -32.17
N ARG A 488 -14.88 44.05 -30.87
CA ARG A 488 -13.55 44.07 -30.23
C ARG A 488 -13.57 43.34 -28.89
N ALA A 489 -12.43 42.87 -28.42
CA ALA A 489 -12.26 42.22 -27.13
C ALA A 489 -11.64 43.16 -26.08
N ILE A 490 -11.97 42.98 -24.80
CA ILE A 490 -11.50 43.81 -23.68
C ILE A 490 -11.04 42.91 -22.53
N ASN A 491 -9.86 43.20 -21.98
CA ASN A 491 -9.32 42.46 -20.83
C ASN A 491 -9.87 42.96 -19.47
N TYR A 492 -9.53 42.27 -18.38
CA TYR A 492 -9.95 42.66 -17.02
C TYR A 492 -9.41 44.01 -16.52
N HIS A 493 -8.45 44.60 -17.24
CA HIS A 493 -7.84 45.91 -16.97
C HIS A 493 -8.38 47.04 -17.88
N GLY A 494 -9.37 46.74 -18.73
CA GLY A 494 -10.01 47.72 -19.61
C GLY A 494 -9.23 48.06 -20.90
N ARG A 495 -8.21 47.27 -21.27
CA ARG A 495 -7.53 47.38 -22.57
C ARG A 495 -8.32 46.67 -23.64
N ALA A 496 -8.58 47.37 -24.74
CA ALA A 496 -9.33 46.86 -25.87
C ALA A 496 -8.41 46.49 -27.06
N SER A 497 -8.76 45.42 -27.78
CA SER A 497 -8.19 45.11 -29.09
C SER A 497 -8.60 46.15 -30.15
N ASP A 498 -7.97 46.10 -31.32
CA ASP A 498 -8.53 46.74 -32.51
C ASP A 498 -9.88 46.11 -32.89
N TYR A 499 -10.67 46.82 -33.70
CA TYR A 499 -11.95 46.33 -34.22
C TYR A 499 -11.74 45.25 -35.28
N SER A 500 -12.64 44.27 -35.31
CA SER A 500 -12.74 43.30 -36.41
C SER A 500 -12.98 44.00 -37.75
N ALA A 501 -12.79 43.23 -38.83
CA ALA A 501 -13.34 43.60 -40.12
C ALA A 501 -14.86 43.78 -40.03
N GLU A 502 -15.40 44.69 -40.85
CA GLU A 502 -16.83 44.94 -40.93
C GLU A 502 -17.54 43.79 -41.65
N VAL A 503 -18.58 43.25 -41.02
CA VAL A 503 -19.47 42.23 -41.62
C VAL A 503 -20.89 42.77 -41.74
N THR A 504 -21.70 42.19 -42.62
CA THR A 504 -23.05 42.70 -42.89
C THR A 504 -24.05 41.59 -43.09
N ALA A 505 -25.31 41.87 -42.73
CA ALA A 505 -26.45 41.01 -43.04
C ALA A 505 -27.70 41.85 -43.35
N LEU A 506 -28.61 41.27 -44.13
CA LEU A 506 -29.93 41.83 -44.45
C LEU A 506 -31.01 41.10 -43.64
N THR A 507 -31.81 41.83 -42.86
CA THR A 507 -32.97 41.25 -42.18
C THR A 507 -34.08 40.93 -43.17
N GLN A 508 -34.77 39.81 -42.98
CA GLN A 508 -35.87 39.36 -43.84
C GLN A 508 -37.22 39.87 -43.33
N ARG A 509 -38.27 39.85 -44.17
CA ARG A 509 -39.65 40.25 -43.83
C ARG A 509 -40.64 39.08 -44.02
N VAL A 510 -41.57 38.89 -43.10
CA VAL A 510 -42.70 37.94 -43.17
C VAL A 510 -43.91 38.62 -43.84
N ILE A 511 -44.66 37.89 -44.66
CA ILE A 511 -45.85 38.37 -45.40
C ILE A 511 -47.08 38.39 -44.46
N SER A 512 -47.82 39.49 -44.38
CA SER A 512 -48.98 39.70 -43.48
C SER A 512 -50.35 39.75 -44.19
N ASP A 513 -51.47 39.64 -43.45
CA ASP A 513 -52.85 39.52 -43.97
C ASP A 513 -53.34 40.73 -44.80
N ASP A 514 -52.83 41.91 -44.50
CA ASP A 514 -53.02 43.15 -45.27
C ASP A 514 -52.35 43.11 -46.65
N ILE A 515 -51.29 42.31 -46.81
CA ILE A 515 -50.64 42.01 -48.10
C ILE A 515 -51.39 40.87 -48.84
N LEU A 516 -52.10 40.01 -48.12
CA LEU A 516 -52.83 38.83 -48.65
C LEU A 516 -54.31 39.09 -49.04
N PHE A 517 -55.06 39.93 -48.30
CA PHE A 517 -56.52 40.05 -48.43
C PHE A 517 -57.08 41.47 -48.66
N GLY A 518 -56.25 42.51 -48.57
CA GLY A 518 -56.65 43.91 -48.80
C GLY A 518 -57.43 44.57 -47.63
N GLU A 519 -57.32 45.90 -47.57
CA GLU A 519 -57.69 46.75 -46.42
C GLU A 519 -59.17 46.64 -45.98
N ASP A 520 -60.08 46.47 -46.94
CA ASP A 520 -61.53 46.48 -46.67
C ASP A 520 -62.03 45.25 -45.89
N LEU A 521 -61.42 44.09 -46.08
CA LEU A 521 -61.91 42.83 -45.49
C LEU A 521 -61.52 42.71 -44.01
N ALA A 522 -60.35 43.25 -43.63
CA ALA A 522 -59.84 43.24 -42.26
C ALA A 522 -60.61 44.18 -41.32
N ALA A 523 -61.20 45.27 -41.82
CA ALA A 523 -61.98 46.21 -41.02
C ALA A 523 -63.33 45.64 -40.55
N LYS A 524 -63.98 44.83 -41.40
CA LYS A 524 -65.34 44.33 -41.17
C LYS A 524 -65.44 43.28 -40.05
N LEU A 525 -64.37 42.52 -39.84
CA LEU A 525 -64.25 41.54 -38.75
C LEU A 525 -64.14 42.17 -37.36
N ARG A 526 -63.65 43.41 -37.25
CA ARG A 526 -63.48 44.09 -35.95
C ARG A 526 -64.78 44.72 -35.42
N GLU A 527 -65.67 45.17 -36.30
CA GLU A 527 -66.94 45.83 -35.92
C GLU A 527 -67.96 44.85 -35.32
N LEU A 528 -68.10 43.65 -35.87
CA LEU A 528 -69.05 42.62 -35.40
C LEU A 528 -68.82 42.18 -33.95
N SER A 529 -67.61 42.36 -33.42
CA SER A 529 -67.28 42.02 -32.04
C SER A 529 -67.73 43.08 -31.01
N LYS A 530 -68.13 44.28 -31.43
CA LYS A 530 -68.46 45.41 -30.53
C LYS A 530 -69.95 45.53 -30.21
N GLU A 531 -70.83 45.19 -31.15
CA GLU A 531 -72.30 45.33 -30.98
C GLU A 531 -72.89 44.31 -29.99
N ALA A 532 -72.24 43.17 -29.78
CA ALA A 532 -72.71 42.11 -28.88
C ALA A 532 -72.65 42.45 -27.38
N LYS A 533 -72.01 43.56 -26.98
CA LYS A 533 -71.77 43.90 -25.56
C LYS A 533 -72.70 44.98 -24.99
N ILE A 534 -73.47 45.68 -25.82
CA ILE A 534 -74.22 46.90 -25.42
C ILE A 534 -75.70 46.61 -25.04
N ILE A 535 -76.20 45.40 -25.29
CA ILE A 535 -77.61 45.05 -25.05
C ILE A 535 -77.86 44.45 -23.64
N ALA A 536 -76.83 44.34 -22.79
CA ALA A 536 -76.88 43.53 -21.57
C ALA A 536 -77.30 44.21 -20.23
N ASP A 537 -77.52 45.54 -20.11
CA ASP A 537 -77.91 46.17 -18.82
C ASP A 537 -78.98 47.30 -18.94
N GLY A 538 -80.18 47.09 -18.35
CA GLY A 538 -81.38 47.98 -18.30
C GLY A 538 -81.48 48.87 -17.02
N THR A 539 -82.22 49.99 -16.84
CA THR A 539 -83.61 50.53 -17.01
C THR A 539 -84.52 50.61 -15.73
N ILE A 540 -84.67 51.83 -15.13
CA ILE A 540 -85.83 52.52 -14.44
C ILE A 540 -85.83 52.80 -12.88
N ASP A 541 -86.37 53.98 -12.47
CA ASP A 541 -86.37 54.73 -11.16
C ASP A 541 -87.81 55.12 -10.66
N LEU A 542 -88.07 55.29 -9.34
CA LEU A 542 -89.40 55.23 -8.65
C LEU A 542 -89.80 56.39 -7.68
N ASP A 543 -89.07 57.51 -7.59
CA ASP A 543 -89.31 58.56 -6.56
C ASP A 543 -90.28 59.72 -6.93
N GLN A 544 -91.40 59.45 -7.61
CA GLN A 544 -92.46 60.45 -7.80
C GLN A 544 -93.85 59.87 -7.52
N LEU A 545 -94.50 60.12 -6.34
CA LEU A 545 -96.00 60.17 -6.21
C LEU A 545 -96.74 60.40 -4.85
N GLU A 546 -96.20 60.92 -3.74
CA GLU A 546 -96.98 60.96 -2.45
C GLU A 546 -97.29 62.32 -1.78
N GLU A 547 -97.27 63.46 -2.49
CA GLU A 547 -97.49 64.79 -1.87
C GLU A 547 -98.85 65.48 -2.18
N SER A 548 -99.75 64.82 -2.94
CA SER A 548 -100.97 65.46 -3.47
C SER A 548 -102.25 65.28 -2.62
N ALA A 549 -102.29 64.34 -1.67
CA ALA A 549 -103.56 63.89 -1.08
C ALA A 549 -104.03 64.65 0.19
N ARG A 550 -103.22 65.56 0.76
CA ARG A 550 -103.45 66.08 2.13
C ARG A 550 -104.40 67.28 2.27
N GLU A 551 -104.72 67.99 1.19
CA GLU A 551 -105.20 69.39 1.36
C GLU A 551 -106.71 69.64 1.15
N GLN A 552 -107.53 68.59 1.06
CA GLN A 552 -108.95 68.74 0.68
C GLN A 552 -109.99 68.64 1.82
N LEU A 553 -109.59 68.44 3.08
CA LEU A 553 -110.52 68.08 4.17
C LEU A 553 -110.92 69.19 5.15
N LYS A 554 -110.49 70.44 4.94
CA LYS A 554 -110.62 71.52 5.96
C LYS A 554 -111.77 72.53 5.78
N GLN A 555 -112.77 72.30 4.91
CA GLN A 555 -113.62 73.43 4.44
C GLN A 555 -115.08 73.62 4.93
N ASP A 556 -115.70 72.85 5.85
CA ASP A 556 -117.16 72.99 6.11
C ASP A 556 -117.61 73.21 7.60
N ALA A 557 -118.22 74.38 7.95
CA ALA A 557 -119.29 74.58 9.01
C ALA A 557 -119.84 76.05 9.22
N LYS A 558 -121.15 76.25 9.59
CA LYS A 558 -121.91 77.54 9.89
C LYS A 558 -123.08 77.43 10.94
N ARG A 559 -123.72 78.55 11.44
CA ARG A 559 -124.61 78.73 12.69
C ARG A 559 -125.78 79.82 12.64
N TYR A 560 -126.77 79.88 13.62
CA TYR A 560 -127.84 80.96 13.90
C TYR A 560 -128.36 81.12 15.40
N THR A 561 -129.26 82.12 15.76
CA THR A 561 -129.40 82.96 17.04
C THR A 561 -130.77 83.09 17.84
N ASP A 562 -130.82 83.94 18.89
CA ASP A 562 -131.44 83.79 20.26
C ASP A 562 -132.92 84.12 20.61
N GLN A 563 -133.76 84.75 19.78
CA GLN A 563 -135.15 85.06 20.21
C GLN A 563 -136.05 83.81 20.33
N GLU A 564 -135.71 82.74 19.61
CA GLU A 564 -136.32 81.42 19.73
C GLU A 564 -136.03 80.76 21.10
N ILE A 565 -135.01 81.22 21.82
CA ILE A 565 -134.54 80.59 23.06
C ILE A 565 -135.45 80.91 24.25
N GLN A 566 -135.99 82.13 24.34
CA GLN A 566 -136.64 82.58 25.58
C GLN A 566 -138.06 82.05 25.78
N HIS A 567 -138.83 81.86 24.70
CA HIS A 567 -140.18 81.30 24.78
C HIS A 567 -140.16 79.78 25.02
N VAL A 568 -139.11 79.11 24.53
CA VAL A 568 -138.85 77.69 24.76
C VAL A 568 -138.40 77.44 26.21
N SER A 569 -137.61 78.34 26.81
CA SER A 569 -137.07 78.16 28.16
C SER A 569 -138.13 78.00 29.26
N ASN A 570 -139.21 78.79 29.24
CA ASN A 570 -140.25 78.70 30.29
C ASN A 570 -141.17 77.46 30.14
N ALA A 571 -141.43 77.01 28.91
CA ALA A 571 -142.16 75.76 28.67
C ALA A 571 -141.32 74.53 29.08
N ILE A 572 -140.01 74.57 28.78
CA ILE A 572 -139.06 73.52 29.17
C ILE A 572 -138.97 73.38 30.70
N ASN A 573 -138.94 74.48 31.46
CA ASN A 573 -138.72 74.41 32.91
C ASN A 573 -139.90 73.78 33.67
N GLN A 574 -141.15 73.97 33.22
CA GLN A 574 -142.29 73.30 33.83
C GLN A 574 -142.32 71.79 33.50
N GLU A 575 -141.98 71.43 32.25
CA GLU A 575 -141.86 70.03 31.83
C GLU A 575 -140.66 69.32 32.50
N LEU A 576 -139.57 70.05 32.78
CA LEU A 576 -138.42 69.56 33.53
C LEU A 576 -138.75 69.28 34.99
N ALA A 577 -139.66 70.04 35.62
CA ALA A 577 -140.11 69.78 37.00
C ALA A 577 -140.76 68.39 37.11
N ASP A 578 -141.74 68.16 36.23
CA ASP A 578 -142.53 66.93 36.20
C ASP A 578 -141.67 65.73 35.79
N LYS A 579 -140.74 65.91 34.84
CA LYS A 579 -139.80 64.85 34.45
C LYS A 579 -138.71 64.56 35.49
N ALA A 580 -138.28 65.55 36.27
CA ALA A 580 -137.25 65.38 37.30
C ALA A 580 -137.81 64.89 38.65
N GLY A 581 -139.15 64.85 38.80
CA GLY A 581 -139.81 64.52 40.06
C GLY A 581 -139.49 65.54 41.16
N LEU A 582 -139.53 66.82 40.78
CA LEU A 582 -139.23 67.99 41.63
C LEU A 582 -140.42 68.96 41.57
N GLU A 583 -140.66 69.72 42.63
CA GLU A 583 -141.64 70.81 42.57
C GLU A 583 -140.98 72.12 42.12
N TYR A 584 -141.52 72.77 41.08
CA TYR A 584 -141.06 74.09 40.61
C TYR A 584 -141.97 75.20 41.15
N VAL A 585 -141.57 75.77 42.29
CA VAL A 585 -142.29 76.84 43.00
C VAL A 585 -141.38 78.06 43.10
N ASP A 586 -141.89 79.24 42.72
CA ASP A 586 -141.19 80.54 42.79
C ASP A 586 -139.80 80.57 42.11
N GLY A 587 -139.68 79.95 40.93
CA GLY A 587 -138.47 80.01 40.11
C GLY A 587 -137.33 79.09 40.57
N ARG A 588 -137.60 78.11 41.43
CA ARG A 588 -136.63 77.10 41.91
C ARG A 588 -137.27 75.72 42.04
N PHE A 589 -136.48 74.67 41.82
CA PHE A 589 -136.88 73.28 42.01
C PHE A 589 -136.58 72.80 43.45
N GLN A 590 -137.48 72.03 44.07
CA GLN A 590 -137.29 71.39 45.38
C GLN A 590 -137.48 69.87 45.32
N PHE A 591 -136.74 69.11 46.12
CA PHE A 591 -136.77 67.63 46.18
C PHE A 591 -137.79 67.11 47.20
N THR A 592 -138.46 65.99 46.91
CA THR A 592 -139.38 65.28 47.81
C THR A 592 -138.65 64.28 48.73
N ASP A 593 -139.12 64.12 49.97
CA ASP A 593 -138.50 63.29 51.01
C ASP A 593 -138.32 61.82 50.58
N GLY A 594 -137.07 61.32 50.65
CA GLY A 594 -136.70 59.92 50.38
C GLY A 594 -135.47 59.73 49.48
N LYS A 595 -135.17 60.66 48.56
CA LYS A 595 -134.02 60.56 47.62
C LYS A 595 -132.64 60.71 48.29
N LEU A 596 -132.55 61.27 49.49
CA LEU A 596 -131.27 61.46 50.20
C LEU A 596 -130.65 60.13 50.68
N ALA A 597 -131.48 59.16 51.08
CA ALA A 597 -131.00 57.89 51.64
C ALA A 597 -130.40 56.94 50.58
N GLU A 598 -130.92 56.98 49.34
CA GLU A 598 -130.34 56.22 48.22
C GLU A 598 -128.96 56.78 47.81
N LEU A 599 -128.76 58.10 47.92
CA LEU A 599 -127.48 58.74 47.63
C LEU A 599 -126.39 58.38 48.65
N ASP A 600 -126.73 58.25 49.94
CA ASP A 600 -125.77 57.83 50.97
C ASP A 600 -125.30 56.38 50.75
N SER A 601 -126.21 55.46 50.38
CA SER A 601 -125.83 54.07 50.08
C SER A 601 -124.89 53.97 48.87
N ILE A 602 -125.12 54.77 47.83
CA ILE A 602 -124.24 54.84 46.65
C ILE A 602 -122.87 55.41 47.02
N ALA A 603 -122.82 56.39 47.95
CA ALA A 603 -121.57 56.97 48.41
C ALA A 603 -120.70 55.97 49.18
N ASP A 604 -121.30 55.14 50.03
CA ASP A 604 -120.61 54.08 50.77
C ASP A 604 -120.05 52.99 49.83
N ASP A 605 -120.83 52.56 48.83
CA ASP A 605 -120.38 51.58 47.82
C ASP A 605 -119.20 52.13 47.01
N LEU A 606 -119.27 53.38 46.57
CA LEU A 606 -118.17 54.06 45.87
C LEU A 606 -116.92 54.18 46.74
N GLN A 607 -117.06 54.46 48.04
CA GLN A 607 -115.93 54.48 48.97
C GLN A 607 -115.25 53.12 49.09
N ARG A 608 -116.04 52.03 49.05
CA ARG A 608 -115.51 50.67 49.08
C ARG A 608 -114.76 50.31 47.80
N GLU A 609 -115.34 50.62 46.64
CA GLU A 609 -114.66 50.42 45.34
C GLU A 609 -113.36 51.23 45.24
N VAL A 610 -113.34 52.49 45.71
CA VAL A 610 -112.13 53.31 45.77
C VAL A 610 -111.08 52.67 46.70
N GLY A 611 -111.50 52.06 47.80
CA GLY A 611 -110.63 51.28 48.69
C GLY A 611 -109.97 50.10 47.97
N ASP A 612 -110.76 49.31 47.23
CA ASP A 612 -110.28 48.15 46.48
C ASP A 612 -109.34 48.55 45.32
N ILE A 613 -109.65 49.65 44.63
CA ILE A 613 -108.79 50.24 43.58
C ILE A 613 -107.46 50.68 44.18
N ASN A 614 -107.46 51.37 45.32
CA ASN A 614 -106.23 51.80 45.98
C ASN A 614 -105.36 50.61 46.42
N GLY A 615 -105.99 49.52 46.91
CA GLY A 615 -105.28 48.28 47.22
C GLY A 615 -104.60 47.68 45.97
N THR A 616 -105.32 47.65 44.84
CA THR A 616 -104.79 47.16 43.56
C THR A 616 -103.65 48.03 43.04
N VAL A 617 -103.79 49.37 43.09
CA VAL A 617 -102.75 50.32 42.69
C VAL A 617 -101.50 50.18 43.54
N SER A 618 -101.66 49.98 44.86
CA SER A 618 -100.52 49.71 45.76
C SER A 618 -99.80 48.40 45.42
N GLY A 619 -100.55 47.36 45.04
CA GLY A 619 -99.97 46.10 44.55
C GLY A 619 -99.19 46.28 43.25
N ILE A 620 -99.75 47.02 42.29
CA ILE A 620 -99.07 47.35 41.02
C ILE A 620 -97.78 48.15 41.28
N ALA A 621 -97.81 49.14 42.17
CA ALA A 621 -96.63 49.92 42.53
C ALA A 621 -95.51 49.04 43.09
N THR A 622 -95.86 48.09 43.98
CA THR A 622 -94.90 47.12 44.54
C THR A 622 -94.27 46.25 43.45
N ASN A 623 -95.08 45.73 42.51
CA ASN A 623 -94.58 44.93 41.39
C ASN A 623 -93.65 45.75 40.47
N ILE A 624 -93.94 47.04 40.26
CA ILE A 624 -93.06 47.93 39.47
C ILE A 624 -91.71 48.11 40.16
N ASP A 625 -91.69 48.28 41.48
CA ASP A 625 -90.45 48.40 42.26
C ASP A 625 -89.62 47.11 42.18
N GLU A 626 -90.26 45.94 42.27
CA GLU A 626 -89.60 44.63 42.09
C GLU A 626 -88.99 44.50 40.68
N ILE A 627 -89.77 44.80 39.63
CA ILE A 627 -89.30 44.78 38.24
C ILE A 627 -88.11 45.73 38.02
N ASN A 628 -88.16 46.93 38.61
CA ASN A 628 -87.04 47.88 38.53
C ASN A 628 -85.78 47.35 39.21
N GLY A 629 -85.93 46.67 40.35
CA GLY A 629 -84.84 45.99 41.04
C GLY A 629 -84.20 44.89 40.16
N GLU A 630 -85.02 44.04 39.54
CA GLU A 630 -84.56 43.00 38.62
C GLU A 630 -83.89 43.57 37.36
N LEU A 631 -84.44 44.65 36.80
CA LEU A 631 -83.88 45.34 35.63
C LEU A 631 -82.51 45.96 35.95
N SER A 632 -82.35 46.56 37.13
CA SER A 632 -81.08 47.11 37.60
C SER A 632 -80.01 46.03 37.79
N ALA A 633 -80.39 44.88 38.37
CA ALA A 633 -79.50 43.73 38.50
C ALA A 633 -79.08 43.18 37.12
N THR A 634 -80.01 43.15 36.17
CA THR A 634 -79.75 42.71 34.79
C THR A 634 -78.82 43.67 34.05
N ALA A 635 -79.03 44.98 34.18
CA ALA A 635 -78.15 46.00 33.62
C ALA A 635 -76.71 45.84 34.15
N THR A 636 -76.56 45.60 35.44
CA THR A 636 -75.24 45.36 36.06
C THR A 636 -74.55 44.12 35.49
N ARG A 637 -75.30 43.03 35.26
CA ARG A 637 -74.74 41.82 34.62
C ARG A 637 -74.28 42.07 33.19
N LEU A 638 -75.03 42.87 32.42
CA LEU A 638 -74.65 43.24 31.05
C LEU A 638 -73.35 44.05 31.03
N THR A 639 -73.19 45.00 31.96
CA THR A 639 -71.93 45.76 32.10
C THR A 639 -70.74 44.84 32.39
N ASN A 640 -70.88 43.89 33.32
CA ASN A 640 -69.79 42.96 33.62
C ASN A 640 -69.41 42.05 32.43
N ILE A 641 -70.39 41.68 31.59
CA ILE A 641 -70.15 40.91 30.36
C ILE A 641 -69.40 41.75 29.34
N ASP A 642 -69.76 43.03 29.19
CA ASP A 642 -69.09 43.98 28.29
C ASP A 642 -67.62 44.21 28.68
N ASP A 643 -67.35 44.36 29.98
CA ASP A 643 -65.99 44.46 30.52
C ASP A 643 -65.17 43.18 30.22
N THR A 644 -65.79 42.00 30.36
CA THR A 644 -65.14 40.72 30.09
C THR A 644 -64.84 40.53 28.60
N LEU A 645 -65.79 40.90 27.72
CA LEU A 645 -65.61 40.88 26.26
C LEU A 645 -64.47 41.80 25.83
N SER A 646 -64.42 43.01 26.40
CA SER A 646 -63.36 43.98 26.12
C SER A 646 -61.98 43.45 26.52
N ALA A 647 -61.87 42.77 27.67
CA ALA A 647 -60.63 42.13 28.09
C ALA A 647 -60.21 40.98 27.16
N GLN A 648 -61.16 40.13 26.74
CA GLN A 648 -60.89 39.04 25.80
C GLN A 648 -60.48 39.55 24.41
N GLU A 649 -61.06 40.64 23.93
CA GLU A 649 -60.67 41.27 22.65
C GLU A 649 -59.21 41.77 22.71
N ALA A 650 -58.80 42.35 23.84
CA ALA A 650 -57.42 42.78 24.05
C ALA A 650 -56.44 41.59 24.05
N ASP A 651 -56.78 40.49 24.73
CA ASP A 651 -55.95 39.28 24.74
C ASP A 651 -55.85 38.63 23.34
N ILE A 652 -56.94 38.60 22.58
CA ILE A 652 -56.95 38.09 21.21
C ILE A 652 -56.04 38.92 20.31
N ARG A 653 -56.08 40.26 20.42
CA ARG A 653 -55.17 41.14 19.68
C ARG A 653 -53.71 40.91 20.03
N ALA A 654 -53.38 40.84 21.32
CA ALA A 654 -52.01 40.59 21.77
C ALA A 654 -51.48 39.24 21.28
N ASN A 655 -52.32 38.20 21.31
CA ASN A 655 -51.97 36.87 20.79
C ASN A 655 -51.79 36.89 19.27
N ALA A 656 -52.64 37.60 18.52
CA ALA A 656 -52.49 37.75 17.07
C ALA A 656 -51.17 38.44 16.70
N GLU A 657 -50.81 39.51 17.42
CA GLU A 657 -49.54 40.22 17.24
C GLU A 657 -48.32 39.33 17.56
N ALA A 658 -48.37 38.56 18.66
CA ALA A 658 -47.31 37.64 19.04
C ALA A 658 -47.14 36.47 18.04
N ILE A 659 -48.24 35.99 17.45
CA ILE A 659 -48.20 34.95 16.40
C ILE A 659 -47.58 35.51 15.12
N SER A 660 -47.94 36.74 14.71
CA SER A 660 -47.35 37.39 13.52
C SER A 660 -45.86 37.68 13.65
N ALA A 661 -45.33 37.81 14.88
CA ALA A 661 -43.92 38.08 15.12
C ALA A 661 -43.02 36.83 15.17
N ARG A 662 -43.57 35.61 15.23
CA ARG A 662 -42.81 34.40 15.63
C ARG A 662 -42.18 33.57 14.50
N VAL A 663 -42.24 34.04 13.24
CA VAL A 663 -41.44 33.68 12.06
C VAL A 663 -42.17 34.32 10.88
N THR A 664 -41.53 35.22 10.15
CA THR A 664 -42.16 35.80 8.96
C THR A 664 -42.01 34.85 7.78
N VAL A 665 -42.97 34.86 6.86
CA VAL A 665 -42.87 34.14 5.58
C VAL A 665 -41.58 34.53 4.84
N ASP A 666 -41.12 35.76 5.03
CA ASP A 666 -39.89 36.28 4.44
C ASP A 666 -38.62 35.65 5.04
N GLU A 667 -38.56 35.45 6.37
CA GLU A 667 -37.43 34.73 7.01
C GLU A 667 -37.37 33.27 6.57
N PHE A 668 -38.53 32.61 6.49
CA PHE A 668 -38.62 31.22 6.01
C PHE A 668 -38.20 31.11 4.54
N ASN A 669 -38.70 32.01 3.68
CA ASN A 669 -38.33 32.03 2.26
C ASN A 669 -36.85 32.37 2.04
N THR A 670 -36.29 33.27 2.85
CA THR A 670 -34.86 33.62 2.81
C THR A 670 -34.00 32.42 3.18
N LYS A 671 -34.31 31.73 4.29
CA LYS A 671 -33.58 30.52 4.69
C LYS A 671 -33.75 29.38 3.69
N THR A 672 -34.93 29.24 3.09
CA THR A 672 -35.17 28.25 2.03
C THR A 672 -34.38 28.59 0.76
N GLY A 673 -34.26 29.87 0.40
CA GLY A 673 -33.41 30.33 -0.71
C GLY A 673 -31.92 30.09 -0.46
N GLU A 674 -31.44 30.40 0.75
CA GLU A 674 -30.06 30.08 1.17
C GLU A 674 -29.78 28.56 1.11
N LEU A 675 -30.74 27.74 1.56
CA LEU A 675 -30.62 26.30 1.52
C LEU A 675 -30.59 25.77 0.07
N THR A 676 -31.49 26.25 -0.79
CA THR A 676 -31.50 25.91 -2.22
C THR A 676 -30.18 26.28 -2.90
N SER A 677 -29.61 27.44 -2.58
CA SER A 677 -28.31 27.85 -3.12
C SER A 677 -27.16 26.95 -2.63
N LYS A 678 -27.16 26.56 -1.35
CA LYS A 678 -26.20 25.59 -0.81
C LYS A 678 -26.34 24.21 -1.45
N VAL A 679 -27.56 23.74 -1.67
CA VAL A 679 -27.84 22.47 -2.35
C VAL A 679 -27.31 22.50 -3.78
N GLY A 680 -27.56 23.57 -4.54
CA GLY A 680 -26.99 23.73 -5.88
C GLY A 680 -25.46 23.74 -5.90
N GLY A 681 -24.82 24.37 -4.91
CA GLY A 681 -23.36 24.33 -4.75
C GLY A 681 -22.84 22.91 -4.45
N LEU A 682 -23.56 22.15 -3.62
CA LEU A 682 -23.23 20.75 -3.34
C LEU A 682 -23.40 19.86 -4.57
N GLU A 683 -24.44 20.06 -5.38
CA GLU A 683 -24.65 19.31 -6.62
C GLU A 683 -23.54 19.55 -7.66
N LEU A 684 -23.07 20.80 -7.78
CA LEU A 684 -21.93 21.15 -8.63
C LEU A 684 -20.64 20.49 -8.11
N THR A 685 -20.42 20.53 -6.81
CA THR A 685 -19.26 19.88 -6.17
C THR A 685 -19.30 18.36 -6.37
N ALA A 686 -20.46 17.73 -6.20
CA ALA A 686 -20.64 16.30 -6.44
C ALA A 686 -20.43 15.93 -7.92
N SER A 687 -20.79 16.82 -8.85
CA SER A 687 -20.57 16.61 -10.28
C SER A 687 -19.08 16.70 -10.64
N ALA A 688 -18.35 17.67 -10.06
CA ALA A 688 -16.91 17.77 -10.22
C ALA A 688 -16.18 16.55 -9.64
N LEU A 689 -16.56 16.12 -8.42
CA LEU A 689 -16.01 14.92 -7.79
C LEU A 689 -16.24 13.66 -8.62
N ARG A 690 -17.40 13.51 -9.28
CA ARG A 690 -17.65 12.41 -10.21
C ARG A 690 -16.74 12.44 -11.43
N ALA A 691 -16.45 13.64 -11.95
CA ALA A 691 -15.51 13.79 -13.07
C ALA A 691 -14.08 13.44 -12.65
N ASP A 692 -13.64 13.92 -11.48
CA ASP A 692 -12.32 13.62 -10.92
C ASP A 692 -12.18 12.13 -10.61
N PHE A 693 -13.22 11.48 -10.09
CA PHE A 693 -13.24 10.04 -9.88
C PHE A 693 -13.09 9.27 -11.20
N GLY A 694 -13.71 9.76 -12.28
CA GLY A 694 -13.55 9.20 -13.62
C GLY A 694 -12.12 9.33 -14.18
N GLU A 695 -11.46 10.47 -13.96
CA GLU A 695 -10.04 10.68 -14.29
C GLU A 695 -9.12 9.77 -13.44
N LEU A 696 -9.42 9.64 -12.15
CA LEU A 696 -8.67 8.78 -11.24
C LEU A 696 -8.81 7.31 -11.65
N SER A 697 -10.01 6.86 -12.01
CA SER A 697 -10.25 5.52 -12.54
C SER A 697 -9.37 5.21 -13.74
N LYS A 698 -9.29 6.12 -14.73
CA LYS A 698 -8.40 5.95 -15.89
C LYS A 698 -6.93 5.89 -15.50
N THR A 699 -6.52 6.65 -14.49
CA THR A 699 -5.15 6.62 -13.98
C THR A 699 -4.84 5.28 -13.32
N VAL A 700 -5.78 4.74 -12.54
CA VAL A 700 -5.69 3.42 -11.90
C VAL A 700 -5.62 2.31 -12.96
N ASP A 701 -6.45 2.38 -14.01
CA ASP A 701 -6.39 1.44 -15.13
C ASP A 701 -5.00 1.47 -15.80
N GLY A 702 -4.47 2.66 -16.08
CA GLY A 702 -3.13 2.83 -16.65
C GLY A 702 -1.99 2.35 -15.74
N VAL A 703 -2.14 2.47 -14.42
CA VAL A 703 -1.18 1.90 -13.45
C VAL A 703 -1.26 0.38 -13.45
N THR A 704 -2.47 -0.18 -13.52
CA THR A 704 -2.70 -1.63 -13.57
C THR A 704 -2.08 -2.25 -14.82
N GLU A 705 -2.21 -1.62 -15.99
CA GLU A 705 -1.54 -2.06 -17.22
C GLU A 705 0.00 -2.03 -17.11
N LYS A 706 0.55 -0.97 -16.50
CA LYS A 706 1.99 -0.86 -16.26
C LYS A 706 2.48 -1.93 -15.28
N GLN A 707 1.71 -2.24 -14.25
CA GLN A 707 2.01 -3.31 -13.30
C GLN A 707 2.09 -4.65 -14.04
N ALA A 708 1.12 -4.99 -14.89
CA ALA A 708 1.14 -6.22 -15.67
C ALA A 708 2.37 -6.32 -16.60
N SER A 709 2.79 -5.19 -17.19
CA SER A 709 4.01 -5.12 -18.01
C SER A 709 5.29 -5.34 -17.17
N LEU A 710 5.33 -4.77 -15.96
CA LEU A 710 6.43 -4.95 -15.01
C LEU A 710 6.52 -6.39 -14.53
N GLU A 711 5.40 -7.04 -14.21
CA GLU A 711 5.35 -8.45 -13.83
C GLU A 711 5.92 -9.36 -14.94
N THR A 712 5.55 -9.09 -16.20
CA THR A 712 6.10 -9.79 -17.36
C THR A 712 7.62 -9.62 -17.45
N SER A 713 8.12 -8.41 -17.25
CA SER A 713 9.56 -8.11 -17.29
C SER A 713 10.33 -8.78 -16.14
N ILE A 714 9.77 -8.78 -14.93
CA ILE A 714 10.34 -9.45 -13.75
C ILE A 714 10.41 -10.96 -13.98
N ASN A 715 9.37 -11.56 -14.55
CA ASN A 715 9.35 -12.98 -14.88
C ASN A 715 10.42 -13.33 -15.92
N GLY A 716 10.63 -12.48 -16.93
CA GLY A 716 11.73 -12.61 -17.89
C GLY A 716 13.10 -12.54 -17.21
N LEU A 717 13.33 -11.55 -16.36
CA LEU A 717 14.58 -11.41 -15.60
C LEU A 717 14.83 -12.59 -14.67
N LYS A 718 13.80 -13.15 -14.04
CA LYS A 718 13.91 -14.34 -13.20
C LYS A 718 14.38 -15.55 -13.99
N ALA A 719 13.89 -15.73 -15.23
CA ALA A 719 14.35 -16.78 -16.12
C ALA A 719 15.82 -16.56 -16.54
N ASP A 720 16.21 -15.33 -16.86
CA ASP A 720 17.60 -14.99 -17.20
C ASP A 720 18.56 -15.24 -16.03
N VAL A 721 18.18 -14.86 -14.80
CA VAL A 721 18.97 -15.12 -13.58
C VAL A 721 19.15 -16.62 -13.37
N SER A 722 18.11 -17.43 -13.51
CA SER A 722 18.19 -18.89 -13.38
C SER A 722 19.13 -19.53 -14.43
N SER A 723 19.11 -18.99 -15.66
CA SER A 723 20.04 -19.39 -16.71
C SER A 723 21.49 -19.02 -16.37
N VAL A 724 21.72 -17.84 -15.78
CA VAL A 724 23.05 -17.42 -15.31
C VAL A 724 23.54 -18.30 -14.16
N GLU A 725 22.70 -18.60 -13.16
CA GLU A 725 23.04 -19.50 -12.05
C GLU A 725 23.48 -20.87 -12.58
N THR A 726 22.71 -21.45 -13.51
CA THR A 726 23.07 -22.73 -14.15
C THR A 726 24.44 -22.69 -14.84
N ARG A 727 24.77 -21.57 -15.50
CA ARG A 727 26.08 -21.38 -16.14
C ARG A 727 27.20 -21.22 -15.11
N VAL A 728 26.94 -20.53 -14.00
CA VAL A 728 27.90 -20.35 -12.91
C VAL A 728 28.20 -21.70 -12.24
N ASP A 729 27.18 -22.53 -11.98
CA ASP A 729 27.35 -23.87 -11.42
C ASP A 729 28.17 -24.76 -12.35
N LYS A 730 27.86 -24.74 -13.64
CA LYS A 730 28.63 -25.47 -14.65
C LYS A 730 30.09 -25.03 -14.67
N ASN A 731 30.34 -23.72 -14.71
CA ASN A 731 31.68 -23.16 -14.71
C ASN A 731 32.45 -23.52 -13.42
N THR A 732 31.77 -23.49 -12.27
CA THR A 732 32.35 -23.90 -10.98
C THR A 732 32.75 -25.38 -11.02
N GLY A 733 31.91 -26.24 -11.58
CA GLY A 733 32.24 -27.65 -11.83
C GLY A 733 33.44 -27.83 -12.77
N ASP A 734 33.50 -27.06 -13.86
CA ASP A 734 34.62 -27.11 -14.80
C ASP A 734 35.94 -26.61 -14.18
N ILE A 735 35.91 -25.53 -13.40
CA ILE A 735 37.06 -25.04 -12.64
C ILE A 735 37.55 -26.09 -11.65
N THR A 736 36.64 -26.78 -10.96
CA THR A 736 36.98 -27.86 -10.03
C THR A 736 37.69 -29.00 -10.77
N ARG A 737 37.22 -29.38 -11.97
CA ARG A 737 37.88 -30.39 -12.81
C ARG A 737 39.27 -29.96 -13.26
N VAL A 738 39.43 -28.71 -13.69
CA VAL A 738 40.73 -28.15 -14.09
C VAL A 738 41.71 -28.13 -12.93
N THR A 739 41.23 -27.73 -11.74
CA THR A 739 42.04 -27.71 -10.51
C THR A 739 42.55 -29.10 -10.19
N SER A 740 41.66 -30.11 -10.17
CA SER A 740 42.03 -31.51 -9.93
C SER A 740 43.03 -32.04 -10.97
N ARG A 741 42.84 -31.71 -12.26
CA ARG A 741 43.79 -32.09 -13.32
C ARG A 741 45.16 -31.42 -13.14
N THR A 742 45.17 -30.17 -12.70
CA THR A 742 46.42 -29.43 -12.43
C THR A 742 47.19 -30.08 -11.29
N SER A 743 46.53 -30.40 -10.17
CA SER A 743 47.18 -31.13 -9.06
C SER A 743 47.70 -32.51 -9.48
N GLN A 744 46.97 -33.23 -10.36
CA GLN A 744 47.46 -34.49 -10.91
C GLN A 744 48.70 -34.32 -11.81
N LEU A 745 48.76 -33.24 -12.58
CA LEU A 745 49.92 -32.93 -13.43
C LEU A 745 51.13 -32.53 -12.58
N GLU A 746 50.94 -31.76 -11.51
CA GLU A 746 52.00 -31.43 -10.55
C GLU A 746 52.60 -32.70 -9.94
N LEU A 747 51.75 -33.61 -9.44
CA LEU A 747 52.20 -34.90 -8.91
C LEU A 747 53.00 -35.72 -9.94
N ARG A 748 52.56 -35.73 -11.21
CA ARG A 748 53.29 -36.42 -12.29
C ARG A 748 54.59 -35.72 -12.64
N ALA A 749 54.64 -34.39 -12.61
CA ALA A 749 55.85 -33.62 -12.86
C ALA A 749 56.92 -33.92 -11.80
N ASP A 750 56.52 -34.02 -10.52
CA ASP A 750 57.40 -34.40 -9.42
C ASP A 750 57.95 -35.83 -9.60
N GLN A 751 57.08 -36.76 -10.01
CA GLN A 751 57.49 -38.14 -10.34
C GLN A 751 58.49 -38.17 -11.49
N PHE A 752 58.24 -37.44 -12.59
CA PHE A 752 59.18 -37.34 -13.70
C PHE A 752 60.51 -36.72 -13.27
N SER A 753 60.50 -35.68 -12.44
CA SER A 753 61.73 -35.08 -11.91
C SER A 753 62.56 -36.09 -11.11
N THR A 754 61.89 -36.92 -10.31
CA THR A 754 62.52 -38.02 -9.56
C THR A 754 63.14 -39.05 -10.50
N SER A 755 62.37 -39.57 -11.46
CA SER A 755 62.87 -40.56 -12.43
C SER A 755 64.01 -40.02 -13.31
N ILE A 756 63.99 -38.73 -13.69
CA ILE A 756 65.10 -38.10 -14.41
C ILE A 756 66.36 -38.05 -13.55
N THR A 757 66.20 -37.77 -12.25
CA THR A 757 67.33 -37.74 -11.30
C THR A 757 67.94 -39.14 -11.13
N GLU A 758 67.10 -40.17 -11.02
CA GLU A 758 67.51 -41.57 -10.97
C GLU A 758 68.22 -42.01 -12.25
N LEU A 759 67.61 -41.75 -13.42
CA LEU A 759 68.22 -42.06 -14.73
C LEU A 759 69.55 -41.36 -14.94
N ARG A 760 69.68 -40.11 -14.48
CA ARG A 760 70.95 -39.37 -14.55
C ARG A 760 72.01 -40.03 -13.67
N SER A 761 71.65 -40.47 -12.47
CA SER A 761 72.55 -41.24 -11.61
C SER A 761 72.97 -42.56 -12.24
N ASP A 762 72.04 -43.30 -12.85
CA ASP A 762 72.34 -44.55 -13.56
C ASP A 762 73.27 -44.31 -14.76
N PHE A 763 73.05 -43.21 -15.50
CA PHE A 763 73.90 -42.81 -16.62
C PHE A 763 75.31 -42.41 -16.16
N ASP A 764 75.42 -41.62 -15.10
CA ASP A 764 76.72 -41.18 -14.55
C ASP A 764 77.56 -42.38 -14.03
N ASN A 765 76.92 -43.50 -13.67
CA ASN A 765 77.60 -44.73 -13.21
C ASN A 765 77.93 -45.74 -14.35
N LEU A 766 77.61 -45.43 -15.61
CA LEU A 766 77.81 -46.34 -16.74
C LEU A 766 79.22 -46.19 -17.34
N GLU A 767 80.09 -47.19 -17.14
CA GLU A 767 81.40 -47.29 -17.83
C GLU A 767 81.30 -48.25 -19.03
N ILE A 768 81.26 -47.72 -20.25
CA ILE A 768 81.21 -48.51 -21.49
C ILE A 768 82.64 -48.75 -22.00
N GLY A 769 83.04 -50.03 -22.08
CA GLY A 769 84.25 -50.46 -22.77
C GLY A 769 83.99 -50.77 -24.23
N GLY A 770 84.88 -50.35 -25.14
CA GLY A 770 84.76 -50.67 -26.57
C GLY A 770 85.91 -51.51 -27.15
N ARG A 771 87.10 -51.41 -26.54
CA ARG A 771 88.32 -52.06 -27.00
C ARG A 771 88.35 -53.52 -26.53
N ASN A 772 88.38 -54.46 -27.48
CA ASN A 772 88.74 -55.83 -27.19
C ASN A 772 90.24 -55.90 -26.84
N MET A 773 90.57 -56.47 -25.69
CA MET A 773 91.93 -56.66 -25.19
C MET A 773 92.52 -58.04 -25.58
N LEU A 774 91.76 -58.89 -26.27
CA LEU A 774 92.14 -60.24 -26.67
C LEU A 774 92.34 -60.31 -28.19
N THR A 775 93.56 -60.63 -28.62
CA THR A 775 93.92 -60.77 -30.04
C THR A 775 93.57 -62.17 -30.55
N ASP A 776 93.53 -62.34 -31.88
CA ASP A 776 93.13 -63.59 -32.57
C ASP A 776 91.76 -64.14 -32.12
N THR A 777 90.89 -63.29 -31.61
CA THR A 777 89.49 -63.67 -31.38
C THR A 777 88.72 -63.58 -32.70
N SER A 778 87.57 -64.25 -32.82
CA SER A 778 86.88 -64.42 -34.10
C SER A 778 85.38 -64.23 -33.96
N LYS A 779 84.74 -63.56 -34.92
CA LYS A 779 83.27 -63.56 -35.03
C LYS A 779 82.69 -64.89 -35.52
N ASP A 780 83.50 -65.69 -36.21
CA ASP A 780 83.10 -66.99 -36.73
C ASP A 780 83.41 -68.08 -35.70
N PHE A 781 82.58 -69.12 -35.67
CA PHE A 781 82.75 -70.24 -34.75
C PHE A 781 84.08 -70.95 -34.94
N ARG A 782 84.77 -71.14 -33.82
CA ARG A 782 85.93 -72.01 -33.68
C ARG A 782 85.56 -73.14 -32.72
N THR A 783 86.14 -74.32 -32.91
CA THR A 783 85.80 -75.50 -32.09
C THR A 783 86.92 -75.79 -31.11
N TYR A 784 86.56 -75.90 -29.83
CA TYR A 784 87.35 -76.58 -28.82
C TYR A 784 86.92 -78.04 -28.78
N ASP A 785 87.82 -78.94 -29.17
CA ASP A 785 87.60 -80.39 -29.11
C ASP A 785 88.80 -81.02 -28.42
N ARG A 786 88.71 -81.17 -27.09
CA ARG A 786 89.78 -81.72 -26.27
C ARG A 786 89.22 -82.63 -25.18
N THR A 787 90.03 -83.61 -24.78
CA THR A 787 89.81 -84.35 -23.53
C THR A 787 90.50 -83.55 -22.42
N SER A 788 89.74 -83.02 -21.46
CA SER A 788 90.27 -82.06 -20.48
C SER A 788 89.61 -82.25 -19.12
N THR A 789 90.41 -82.07 -18.06
CA THR A 789 90.00 -82.17 -16.65
C THR A 789 89.01 -81.07 -16.27
N TRP A 790 89.52 -79.90 -15.83
CA TRP A 790 88.69 -78.74 -15.50
C TRP A 790 88.35 -77.87 -16.71
N GLY A 791 89.00 -78.10 -17.86
CA GLY A 791 88.73 -77.32 -19.06
C GLY A 791 89.44 -75.98 -19.15
N ASP A 792 90.12 -75.49 -18.10
CA ASP A 792 90.76 -74.16 -18.02
C ASP A 792 91.61 -73.83 -19.24
N TRP A 793 90.99 -73.20 -20.23
CA TRP A 793 91.60 -72.95 -21.52
C TRP A 793 91.48 -71.48 -21.89
N THR A 794 92.63 -70.84 -22.13
CA THR A 794 92.77 -69.39 -22.29
C THR A 794 92.61 -68.91 -23.72
N HIS A 795 92.15 -69.73 -24.66
CA HIS A 795 92.15 -69.45 -26.09
C HIS A 795 93.56 -69.34 -26.73
N ASN A 796 94.36 -68.39 -26.28
CA ASN A 796 95.75 -68.16 -26.70
C ASN A 796 96.53 -67.45 -25.56
N SER A 797 97.68 -66.85 -25.89
CA SER A 797 98.51 -66.10 -24.95
C SER A 797 98.05 -64.67 -24.65
N SER A 798 97.18 -64.07 -25.48
CA SER A 798 96.67 -62.71 -25.20
C SER A 798 95.70 -62.69 -24.02
N ALA A 799 95.14 -63.84 -23.67
CA ALA A 799 94.21 -63.99 -22.57
C ALA A 799 94.90 -64.27 -21.22
N THR A 800 96.22 -64.23 -21.14
CA THR A 800 97.00 -64.49 -19.91
C THR A 800 97.76 -63.24 -19.46
N ASP A 801 97.93 -63.06 -18.14
CA ASP A 801 98.77 -62.03 -17.50
C ASP A 801 98.47 -60.57 -17.91
N ILE A 802 97.20 -60.30 -18.21
CA ILE A 802 96.71 -58.98 -18.66
C ILE A 802 96.82 -57.99 -17.49
N PRO A 803 97.53 -56.85 -17.65
CA PRO A 803 97.67 -55.84 -16.61
C PRO A 803 96.35 -55.14 -16.33
N VAL A 804 95.99 -55.05 -15.04
CA VAL A 804 94.77 -54.37 -14.57
C VAL A 804 95.05 -53.62 -13.27
N LYS A 805 94.19 -52.64 -12.93
CA LYS A 805 94.33 -51.89 -11.66
C LYS A 805 93.19 -52.24 -10.70
N PRO A 806 93.47 -52.35 -9.39
CA PRO A 806 92.42 -52.46 -8.38
C PRO A 806 91.37 -51.36 -8.51
N GLY A 807 90.09 -51.74 -8.38
CA GLY A 807 88.95 -50.83 -8.49
C GLY A 807 88.46 -50.57 -9.91
N GLU A 808 89.20 -50.93 -10.96
CA GLU A 808 88.70 -50.87 -12.33
C GLU A 808 87.77 -52.04 -12.62
N THR A 809 86.73 -51.81 -13.42
CA THR A 809 85.76 -52.84 -13.82
C THR A 809 86.07 -53.36 -15.22
N TYR A 810 85.97 -54.67 -15.40
CA TYR A 810 86.18 -55.36 -16.67
C TYR A 810 85.05 -56.35 -16.93
N THR A 811 84.66 -56.46 -18.19
CA THR A 811 83.71 -57.45 -18.68
C THR A 811 84.40 -58.36 -19.69
N ALA A 812 84.28 -59.67 -19.47
CA ALA A 812 84.64 -60.69 -20.45
C ALA A 812 83.40 -61.43 -20.91
N ARG A 813 83.29 -61.64 -22.22
CA ARG A 813 82.15 -62.31 -22.85
C ARG A 813 82.62 -63.24 -23.93
N ILE A 814 81.93 -64.37 -24.09
CA ILE A 814 82.14 -65.32 -25.19
C ILE A 814 80.81 -65.99 -25.53
N TYR A 815 80.53 -66.21 -26.81
CA TYR A 815 79.40 -67.02 -27.23
C TYR A 815 79.85 -68.48 -27.24
N LEU A 816 79.18 -69.33 -26.46
CA LEU A 816 79.49 -70.75 -26.34
C LEU A 816 78.32 -71.56 -26.89
N ARG A 817 78.62 -72.63 -27.60
CA ARG A 817 77.69 -73.70 -27.96
C ARG A 817 78.27 -75.00 -27.44
N ALA A 818 77.67 -75.52 -26.39
CA ALA A 818 78.07 -76.79 -25.80
C ALA A 818 77.39 -77.93 -26.56
N HIS A 819 78.18 -78.86 -27.11
CA HIS A 819 77.60 -80.00 -27.83
C HIS A 819 76.76 -80.88 -26.89
N GLU A 820 75.66 -81.46 -27.39
CA GLU A 820 74.72 -82.29 -26.61
C GLU A 820 75.40 -83.47 -25.89
N GLY A 821 76.49 -84.00 -26.46
CA GLY A 821 77.28 -85.08 -25.87
C GLY A 821 78.17 -84.67 -24.68
N ASN A 822 78.25 -83.38 -24.34
CA ASN A 822 79.00 -82.92 -23.19
C ASN A 822 78.29 -83.34 -21.89
N GLN A 823 79.04 -83.71 -20.86
CA GLN A 823 78.46 -84.11 -19.56
C GLN A 823 78.39 -82.94 -18.56
N LYS A 824 78.86 -81.75 -18.95
CA LYS A 824 79.09 -80.61 -18.06
C LYS A 824 78.73 -79.30 -18.71
N ASN A 825 78.35 -78.35 -17.87
CA ASN A 825 78.16 -76.98 -18.28
C ASN A 825 79.52 -76.31 -18.51
N VAL A 826 79.54 -75.37 -19.45
CA VAL A 826 80.73 -74.58 -19.79
C VAL A 826 80.47 -73.10 -19.54
N CYS A 827 81.48 -72.38 -19.06
CA CYS A 827 81.44 -70.92 -18.96
C CYS A 827 82.81 -70.31 -19.31
N ILE A 828 82.81 -68.98 -19.48
CA ILE A 828 84.02 -68.18 -19.36
C ILE A 828 84.34 -67.98 -17.89
N MET A 829 85.63 -67.93 -17.55
CA MET A 829 86.08 -67.53 -16.22
C MET A 829 87.19 -66.51 -16.36
N VAL A 830 87.16 -65.47 -15.53
CA VAL A 830 88.30 -64.58 -15.35
C VAL A 830 88.90 -64.80 -13.98
N ARG A 831 90.21 -64.99 -13.95
CA ARG A 831 91.00 -65.11 -12.73
C ARG A 831 91.85 -63.88 -12.55
N THR A 832 91.73 -63.24 -11.40
CA THR A 832 92.61 -62.14 -10.99
C THR A 832 93.69 -62.64 -10.03
N HIS A 833 94.88 -62.05 -10.10
CA HIS A 833 96.06 -62.47 -9.34
C HIS A 833 97.08 -61.32 -9.20
N THR A 834 98.11 -61.53 -8.38
CA THR A 834 99.25 -60.62 -8.24
C THR A 834 100.32 -60.95 -9.28
N GLU A 835 101.21 -60.00 -9.55
CA GLU A 835 102.27 -60.09 -10.57
C GLU A 835 103.29 -61.22 -10.33
N ASP A 836 103.47 -61.59 -9.07
CA ASP A 836 104.37 -62.64 -8.58
C ASP A 836 103.72 -64.04 -8.53
N GLY A 837 102.42 -64.16 -8.88
CA GLY A 837 101.74 -65.44 -9.07
C GLY A 837 101.54 -66.30 -7.81
N VAL A 838 101.83 -65.76 -6.62
CA VAL A 838 101.82 -66.51 -5.34
C VAL A 838 100.41 -66.58 -4.76
N ASN A 839 99.68 -67.68 -5.04
CA ASN A 839 98.51 -68.27 -4.38
C ASN A 839 97.32 -67.41 -3.86
N THR A 840 97.29 -66.08 -4.06
CA THR A 840 96.12 -65.24 -3.81
C THR A 840 95.44 -64.91 -5.13
N ARG A 841 94.54 -65.80 -5.58
CA ARG A 841 93.75 -65.64 -6.81
C ARG A 841 92.27 -65.48 -6.50
N THR A 842 91.55 -64.74 -7.34
CA THR A 842 90.09 -64.61 -7.23
C THR A 842 89.47 -64.89 -8.60
N ASP A 843 88.61 -65.90 -8.63
CA ASP A 843 87.94 -66.39 -9.84
C ASP A 843 86.54 -65.78 -9.93
N PHE A 844 86.20 -65.30 -11.11
CA PHE A 844 84.89 -64.77 -11.47
C PHE A 844 84.37 -65.61 -12.62
N TRP A 845 83.16 -66.15 -12.46
CA TRP A 845 82.56 -67.05 -13.43
C TRP A 845 81.47 -66.33 -14.19
N GLY A 846 81.39 -66.62 -15.48
CA GLY A 846 80.22 -66.25 -16.27
C GLY A 846 79.04 -67.18 -15.97
N ASN A 847 77.90 -66.85 -16.56
CA ASN A 847 76.76 -67.76 -16.56
C ASN A 847 77.13 -69.06 -17.31
N TRP A 848 76.66 -70.18 -16.77
CA TRP A 848 76.90 -71.52 -17.30
C TRP A 848 76.00 -71.79 -18.52
N VAL A 849 76.55 -72.40 -19.57
CA VAL A 849 75.83 -72.92 -20.74
C VAL A 849 75.77 -74.44 -20.62
N ALA A 850 74.55 -75.01 -20.62
CA ALA A 850 74.35 -76.44 -20.44
C ALA A 850 74.62 -77.22 -21.75
N PRO A 851 74.91 -78.53 -21.68
CA PRO A 851 75.02 -79.38 -22.87
C PRO A 851 73.78 -79.28 -23.77
N GLY A 852 74.00 -79.12 -25.09
CA GLY A 852 72.92 -78.94 -26.07
C GLY A 852 72.42 -77.49 -26.20
N GLU A 853 72.86 -76.58 -25.33
CA GLU A 853 72.52 -75.16 -25.38
C GLU A 853 73.64 -74.32 -26.01
N GLU A 854 73.23 -73.14 -26.48
CA GLU A 854 74.14 -72.08 -26.91
C GLU A 854 73.73 -70.73 -26.34
N GLY A 855 74.71 -69.86 -26.11
CA GLY A 855 74.47 -68.52 -25.62
C GLY A 855 75.74 -67.84 -25.16
N TYR A 856 75.63 -66.56 -24.80
CA TYR A 856 76.75 -65.83 -24.23
C TYR A 856 76.98 -66.25 -22.77
N SER A 857 78.23 -66.61 -22.47
CA SER A 857 78.74 -66.62 -21.10
C SER A 857 79.44 -65.29 -20.84
N THR A 858 78.95 -64.52 -19.86
CA THR A 858 79.43 -63.16 -19.57
C THR A 858 79.81 -63.06 -18.11
N VAL A 859 80.96 -62.44 -17.83
CA VAL A 859 81.43 -62.14 -16.48
C VAL A 859 81.86 -60.68 -16.42
N THR A 860 81.31 -59.95 -15.45
CA THR A 860 81.74 -58.60 -15.09
C THR A 860 82.36 -58.64 -13.71
N LEU A 861 83.54 -58.06 -13.54
CA LEU A 861 84.25 -58.02 -12.28
C LEU A 861 84.86 -56.63 -12.03
N THR A 862 84.81 -56.18 -10.79
CA THR A 862 85.66 -55.09 -10.32
C THR A 862 86.91 -55.70 -9.71
N VAL A 863 88.08 -55.27 -10.19
CA VAL A 863 89.37 -55.86 -9.78
C VAL A 863 89.55 -55.67 -8.28
N PRO A 864 89.65 -56.76 -7.48
CA PRO A 864 89.75 -56.64 -6.03
C PRO A 864 91.04 -55.93 -5.60
N ALA A 865 91.03 -55.33 -4.40
CA ALA A 865 92.20 -54.67 -3.82
C ALA A 865 93.45 -55.58 -3.86
N GLY A 866 94.57 -55.05 -4.35
CA GLY A 866 95.84 -55.78 -4.43
C GLY A 866 96.00 -56.74 -5.62
N ARG A 867 95.02 -56.86 -6.53
CA ARG A 867 95.16 -57.66 -7.77
C ARG A 867 95.63 -56.76 -8.92
N THR A 868 96.65 -57.19 -9.65
CA THR A 868 97.28 -56.38 -10.71
C THR A 868 97.33 -57.08 -12.07
N ARG A 869 96.98 -58.36 -12.12
CA ARG A 869 96.95 -59.17 -13.33
C ARG A 869 95.64 -59.94 -13.42
N LEU A 870 95.14 -60.16 -14.63
CA LEU A 870 94.04 -61.08 -14.88
C LEU A 870 94.34 -62.04 -16.03
N THR A 871 93.67 -63.19 -15.99
CA THR A 871 93.72 -64.23 -17.02
C THR A 871 92.29 -64.64 -17.35
N VAL A 872 91.95 -64.65 -18.64
CA VAL A 872 90.66 -65.05 -19.16
C VAL A 872 90.75 -66.49 -19.66
N TYR A 873 89.99 -67.38 -19.03
CA TYR A 873 89.76 -68.74 -19.49
C TYR A 873 88.48 -68.74 -20.32
N ALA A 874 88.64 -68.76 -21.64
CA ALA A 874 87.57 -68.83 -22.62
C ALA A 874 86.63 -70.03 -22.40
N ILE A 875 87.20 -71.14 -21.94
CA ILE A 875 86.45 -72.35 -21.61
C ILE A 875 86.86 -72.81 -20.21
N ARG A 876 85.88 -73.02 -19.35
CA ARG A 876 85.99 -73.74 -18.09
C ARG A 876 84.74 -74.57 -17.87
N PHE A 877 84.91 -75.82 -17.45
CA PHE A 877 83.81 -76.71 -17.12
C PHE A 877 83.48 -76.68 -15.62
N SER A 878 82.23 -77.02 -15.29
CA SER A 878 81.71 -76.97 -13.92
C SER A 878 82.33 -78.00 -12.95
N SER A 879 82.98 -79.05 -13.47
CA SER A 879 83.62 -80.12 -12.68
C SER A 879 84.81 -80.78 -13.41
N ASN A 880 85.62 -81.56 -12.68
CA ASN A 880 86.79 -82.31 -13.20
C ASN A 880 86.43 -83.71 -13.71
N GLU A 881 86.74 -84.07 -14.98
CA GLU A 881 86.62 -85.45 -15.50
C GLU A 881 87.54 -85.72 -16.70
N SER A 882 87.68 -86.99 -17.10
CA SER A 882 88.60 -87.47 -18.15
C SER A 882 87.95 -87.66 -19.54
N THR A 883 86.78 -87.06 -19.81
CA THR A 883 85.97 -87.29 -21.02
C THR A 883 86.15 -86.22 -22.09
N ARG A 884 86.00 -86.59 -23.37
CA ARG A 884 86.11 -85.67 -24.52
C ARG A 884 84.96 -84.67 -24.50
N SER A 885 85.28 -83.37 -24.54
CA SER A 885 84.28 -82.30 -24.57
C SER A 885 84.44 -81.44 -25.83
N ILE A 886 83.32 -81.14 -26.48
CA ILE A 886 83.28 -80.34 -27.71
C ILE A 886 82.48 -79.06 -27.44
N VAL A 887 83.10 -77.91 -27.63
CA VAL A 887 82.46 -76.60 -27.44
C VAL A 887 82.82 -75.73 -28.64
N ASP A 888 81.83 -75.32 -29.41
CA ASP A 888 82.04 -74.27 -30.39
C ASP A 888 81.96 -72.92 -29.68
N TYR A 889 82.87 -72.02 -30.00
CA TYR A 889 82.92 -70.70 -29.41
C TYR A 889 83.24 -69.64 -30.45
N LYS A 890 82.73 -68.44 -30.23
CA LYS A 890 83.05 -67.24 -31.02
C LYS A 890 82.91 -66.01 -30.16
N GLU A 891 83.33 -64.89 -30.69
CA GLU A 891 83.09 -63.56 -30.13
C GLU A 891 83.66 -63.39 -28.71
N LEU A 892 84.79 -64.06 -28.43
CA LEU A 892 85.52 -63.86 -27.19
C LEU A 892 86.04 -62.42 -27.14
N LYS A 893 85.65 -61.68 -26.10
CA LYS A 893 86.05 -60.30 -25.87
C LYS A 893 86.35 -60.10 -24.39
N LEU A 894 87.42 -59.37 -24.09
CA LEU A 894 87.62 -58.74 -22.80
C LEU A 894 87.69 -57.23 -23.02
N GLU A 895 86.97 -56.47 -22.21
CA GLU A 895 86.98 -55.02 -22.28
C GLU A 895 86.87 -54.39 -20.88
N LYS A 896 87.42 -53.18 -20.74
CA LYS A 896 87.31 -52.38 -19.51
C LYS A 896 85.96 -51.66 -19.50
N GLY A 897 85.11 -51.92 -18.53
CA GLY A 897 83.77 -51.39 -18.40
C GLY A 897 82.85 -52.36 -17.67
N SER A 898 81.67 -51.91 -17.29
CA SER A 898 80.67 -52.72 -16.58
C SER A 898 79.66 -53.41 -17.50
N MET A 899 79.57 -52.96 -18.76
CA MET A 899 78.65 -53.49 -19.77
C MET A 899 79.40 -54.13 -20.94
N PRO A 900 78.97 -55.33 -21.41
CA PRO A 900 79.51 -55.91 -22.61
C PRO A 900 79.05 -55.13 -23.85
N THR A 901 79.94 -54.95 -24.82
CA THR A 901 79.61 -54.44 -26.16
C THR A 901 79.78 -55.54 -27.22
N ASP A 902 79.28 -55.31 -28.43
CA ASP A 902 79.42 -56.25 -29.53
C ASP A 902 80.89 -56.57 -29.79
N TRP A 903 81.14 -57.80 -30.25
CA TRP A 903 82.50 -58.22 -30.54
C TRP A 903 83.11 -57.38 -31.66
N THR A 904 84.28 -56.84 -31.37
CA THR A 904 85.18 -56.23 -32.34
C THR A 904 86.54 -56.94 -32.21
N PRO A 905 87.30 -57.07 -33.31
CA PRO A 905 88.68 -57.56 -33.22
C PRO A 905 89.50 -56.59 -32.37
N ALA A 906 90.58 -57.08 -31.75
CA ALA A 906 91.48 -56.19 -31.03
C ALA A 906 92.10 -55.19 -32.01
N PRO A 907 92.33 -53.91 -31.62
CA PRO A 907 92.99 -52.93 -32.49
C PRO A 907 94.32 -53.43 -33.09
N GLU A 908 95.03 -54.26 -32.34
CA GLU A 908 96.26 -54.94 -32.76
C GLU A 908 96.05 -55.88 -33.95
N ASP A 909 94.87 -56.52 -34.08
CA ASP A 909 94.50 -57.34 -35.25
C ASP A 909 94.11 -56.47 -36.48
N ILE A 910 93.85 -55.17 -36.26
CA ILE A 910 93.52 -54.19 -37.32
C ILE A 910 94.75 -53.40 -37.78
N GLU A 911 95.72 -53.12 -36.90
CA GLU A 911 96.96 -52.36 -37.21
C GLU A 911 97.76 -52.95 -38.38
N ASP A 912 97.81 -54.28 -38.52
CA ASP A 912 98.42 -54.96 -39.68
C ASP A 912 97.66 -54.73 -41.00
N ARG A 913 96.33 -54.51 -40.94
CA ARG A 913 95.49 -54.19 -42.11
C ARG A 913 95.53 -52.71 -42.47
N VAL A 914 95.75 -51.82 -41.49
CA VAL A 914 95.88 -50.37 -41.69
C VAL A 914 97.22 -50.01 -42.33
N THR A 915 98.31 -50.68 -41.94
CA THR A 915 99.65 -50.48 -42.55
C THR A 915 99.67 -50.78 -44.06
N SER A 916 98.90 -51.79 -44.50
CA SER A 916 98.69 -52.10 -45.94
C SER A 916 97.75 -51.12 -46.66
N ALA A 917 96.84 -50.45 -45.94
CA ALA A 917 95.95 -49.44 -46.49
C ALA A 917 96.61 -48.06 -46.60
N GLU A 918 97.45 -47.68 -45.64
CA GLU A 918 98.23 -46.43 -45.63
C GLU A 918 99.21 -46.36 -46.83
N THR A 919 99.88 -47.46 -47.16
CA THR A 919 100.76 -47.55 -48.33
C THR A 919 100.01 -47.29 -49.66
N ARG A 920 98.73 -47.67 -49.74
CA ARG A 920 97.88 -47.42 -50.92
C ARG A 920 97.35 -45.98 -50.96
N ILE A 921 97.08 -45.38 -49.80
CA ILE A 921 96.61 -43.99 -49.69
C ILE A 921 97.72 -42.99 -50.03
N GLU A 922 98.98 -43.25 -49.63
CA GLU A 922 100.12 -42.41 -50.03
C GLU A 922 100.34 -42.36 -51.56
N GLN A 923 100.06 -43.47 -52.26
CA GLN A 923 100.18 -43.54 -53.72
C GLN A 923 99.09 -42.71 -54.42
N THR A 924 97.85 -42.77 -53.92
CA THR A 924 96.72 -41.97 -54.44
C THR A 924 96.83 -40.47 -54.09
N ALA A 925 97.42 -40.13 -52.94
CA ALA A 925 97.66 -38.73 -52.55
C ALA A 925 98.67 -38.02 -53.48
N ARG A 926 99.69 -38.72 -54.00
CA ARG A 926 100.64 -38.16 -54.99
C ARG A 926 99.96 -37.85 -56.33
N GLU A 927 99.02 -38.68 -56.78
CA GLU A 927 98.26 -38.44 -58.02
C GLU A 927 97.30 -37.24 -57.88
N ILE A 928 96.64 -37.09 -56.73
CA ILE A 928 95.75 -35.95 -56.45
C ILE A 928 96.53 -34.63 -56.34
N SER A 929 97.73 -34.64 -55.75
CA SER A 929 98.58 -33.44 -55.66
C SER A 929 99.04 -32.93 -57.04
N LEU A 930 99.17 -33.81 -58.05
CA LEU A 930 99.51 -33.43 -59.42
C LEU A 930 98.33 -32.68 -60.10
N VAL A 931 97.11 -33.19 -59.92
CA VAL A 931 95.87 -32.59 -60.46
C VAL A 931 95.51 -31.25 -59.77
N ALA A 932 95.78 -31.13 -58.47
CA ALA A 932 95.59 -29.87 -57.75
C ALA A 932 96.52 -28.75 -58.27
N SER A 933 97.75 -29.10 -58.69
CA SER A 933 98.70 -28.13 -59.27
C SER A 933 98.22 -27.55 -60.61
N GLU A 934 97.58 -28.34 -61.47
CA GLU A 934 96.98 -27.87 -62.73
C GLU A 934 95.76 -26.97 -62.50
N THR A 935 95.00 -27.25 -61.43
CA THR A 935 93.81 -26.47 -61.05
C THR A 935 94.19 -25.10 -60.46
N SER A 936 95.31 -25.01 -59.72
CA SER A 936 95.89 -23.75 -59.25
C SER A 936 96.36 -22.84 -60.39
N VAL A 937 96.92 -23.40 -61.47
CA VAL A 937 97.32 -22.64 -62.66
C VAL A 937 96.10 -22.07 -63.39
N LEU A 938 94.99 -22.81 -63.45
CA LEU A 938 93.72 -22.34 -63.99
C LEU A 938 93.12 -21.19 -63.15
N GLY A 939 93.18 -21.29 -61.82
CA GLY A 939 92.76 -20.21 -60.91
C GLY A 939 93.54 -18.91 -61.13
N GLY A 940 94.86 -18.98 -61.27
CA GLY A 940 95.69 -17.81 -61.59
C GLY A 940 95.38 -17.15 -62.94
N ARG A 941 95.04 -17.95 -63.97
CA ARG A 941 94.57 -17.41 -65.27
C ARG A 941 93.20 -16.75 -65.17
N MET A 942 92.33 -17.23 -64.28
CA MET A 942 91.01 -16.65 -64.02
C MET A 942 91.12 -15.30 -63.30
N THR A 943 91.96 -15.18 -62.29
CA THR A 943 92.20 -13.90 -61.59
C THR A 943 92.84 -12.84 -62.49
N GLN A 944 93.71 -13.26 -63.43
CA GLN A 944 94.22 -12.35 -64.48
C GLN A 944 93.12 -11.89 -65.46
N ALA A 945 92.15 -12.75 -65.76
CA ALA A 945 91.01 -12.40 -66.60
C ALA A 945 90.04 -11.44 -65.87
N GLU A 946 89.79 -11.65 -64.58
CA GLU A 946 88.99 -10.74 -63.74
C GLU A 946 89.66 -9.37 -63.56
N SER A 947 90.98 -9.33 -63.36
CA SER A 947 91.74 -8.07 -63.33
C SER A 947 91.64 -7.29 -64.64
N ARG A 948 91.68 -7.97 -65.80
CA ARG A 948 91.50 -7.33 -67.11
C ARG A 948 90.07 -6.80 -67.32
N LEU A 949 89.06 -7.51 -66.82
CA LEU A 949 87.66 -7.08 -66.87
C LEU A 949 87.39 -5.88 -65.96
N SER A 950 88.01 -5.83 -64.77
CA SER A 950 87.87 -4.68 -63.87
C SER A 950 88.53 -3.40 -64.42
N VAL A 951 89.66 -3.52 -65.12
CA VAL A 951 90.33 -2.37 -65.75
C VAL A 951 89.56 -1.85 -66.99
N GLN A 952 88.76 -2.69 -67.64
CA GLN A 952 87.83 -2.27 -68.71
C GLN A 952 86.53 -1.66 -68.20
N ALA A 953 86.19 -1.83 -66.91
CA ALA A 953 84.99 -1.25 -66.31
C ALA A 953 85.23 0.16 -65.72
N ASP A 954 86.49 0.55 -65.48
CA ASP A 954 86.91 1.87 -65.00
C ASP A 954 87.55 2.76 -66.10
N GLN A 955 87.35 2.41 -67.38
CA GLN A 955 87.54 3.25 -68.57
C GLN A 955 86.20 3.45 -69.27
#